data_AF-A0AAD7T5W0-F1
#
_entry.id   AF-A0AAD7T5W0-F1
#
_cell.length_a   1.000
_cell.length_b   1.000
_cell.length_c   1.000
_cell.angle_alpha   90.00
_cell.angle_beta   90.00
_cell.angle_gamma   90.00
#
_symmetry.space_group_name_H-M   'P 1'
#
loop_
_entity.id
_entity.type
_entity.pdbx_description
1 polymer ?
#
loop_
_entity_poly.entity_id
_entity_poly.type
_entity_poly.pdbx_seq_one_letter_code
_entity_poly.pdbx_strand_id
1 'polypeptide(L)'
;MTHILGRQDCVDSLRRDLTDLQGVVVEVFSRTGPVRFPSWKFPDKLSCNLDLVELLDQYDFVDGDEEFSQHSHIVLLELVIDRLILLLQSFNAHAELMLDGHRNGSCSVPIGPSVSIGLVVKRYWTNLAKLGSLNLNRPQEKPKDNQEAFTEKTSKQTKADCKTKTHSSSAPPLQSPRSNVNQRTASSVSQQNSSGIRTGTLPRVTHHISADTRTVSSQTVKSALVPCSACGRVQSSLREVSDALVGLCQSQGLPSSLMYFLAALDDSLEQGQLSATDVAQWATEQSRDLGRVGKHLSKMRDTVQPLRESLVTLEEAREELRQQLEKAEELLVRERTQHQANLQEQDIRLREAQSGKQEAMSRQQEEMKKAIKSLEKKNSKLQAQLDGQLDNIQRLERVRDELQHEVNGKEEDQQVFRELEEKIQMLEAQLLANQTLLDKECAKYQSACRQQESMQFKQKAMLGQVDVLDQECEEVQRRLGESEEAREELQNKLVLMAEERDQLSAKLTEQQALVTAVQEQKQGLQSRVGELQGSVTQLQEEVLELNQRERLLVAYPELGALAYGPPQSTGDVFKDMEQQLLANRMRIRILEQQNATLCSSLGKLKERVEHGDLRTISPQQLGVPSLPKGNQGSRPSTTGLSSNSSKAGSTRGQKQQGLGDGSGVTKAAEAAALWGQGSSVPLLTSAASSSKILHQQTLALSLPPDDGAARNNARARNTVRTRAPKKK
;
A
#
# COMPACT_ATOMS: atom_id res chain seq x y z
N MET A 1 -9.95 -15.25 23.43
CA MET A 1 -11.20 -15.99 23.74
C MET A 1 -11.66 -15.85 25.19
N THR A 2 -10.79 -15.50 26.14
CA THR A 2 -11.11 -15.41 27.59
C THR A 2 -12.22 -14.41 27.95
N HIS A 3 -12.38 -13.29 27.23
CA HIS A 3 -13.34 -12.21 27.56
C HIS A 3 -14.85 -12.56 27.44
N ILE A 4 -15.22 -13.82 27.23
CA ILE A 4 -16.61 -14.29 27.09
C ILE A 4 -17.01 -15.18 28.29
N LEU A 5 -16.06 -15.83 28.96
CA LEU A 5 -16.32 -16.68 30.11
C LEU A 5 -16.84 -15.83 31.28
N GLY A 6 -17.87 -16.31 31.98
CA GLY A 6 -18.47 -15.61 33.12
C GLY A 6 -19.29 -14.35 32.79
N ARG A 7 -19.41 -13.92 31.52
CA ARG A 7 -20.29 -12.80 31.16
C ARG A 7 -21.75 -13.08 31.49
N GLN A 8 -22.43 -12.09 32.08
CA GLN A 8 -23.87 -12.12 32.35
C GLN A 8 -24.68 -12.54 31.11
N ASP A 9 -24.49 -11.89 29.95
CA ASP A 9 -25.26 -12.18 28.72
C ASP A 9 -25.23 -13.67 28.34
N CYS A 10 -24.11 -14.34 28.60
CA CYS A 10 -23.88 -15.74 28.26
C CYS A 10 -24.44 -16.67 29.34
N VAL A 11 -24.29 -16.32 30.62
CA VAL A 11 -24.92 -17.05 31.74
C VAL A 11 -26.45 -17.01 31.58
N ASP A 12 -27.02 -15.82 31.35
CA ASP A 12 -28.45 -15.62 31.08
C ASP A 12 -28.93 -16.33 29.81
N SER A 13 -28.06 -16.56 28.82
CA SER A 13 -28.40 -17.43 27.67
C SER A 13 -28.49 -18.88 28.10
N LEU A 14 -27.43 -19.43 28.70
CA LEU A 14 -27.37 -20.83 29.09
C LEU A 14 -28.52 -21.23 30.04
N ARG A 15 -28.94 -20.31 30.93
CA ARG A 15 -30.11 -20.49 31.82
C ARG A 15 -31.43 -20.65 31.05
N ARG A 16 -31.62 -19.87 29.97
CA ARG A 16 -32.76 -20.00 29.05
C ARG A 16 -32.65 -21.26 28.19
N ASP A 17 -31.48 -21.51 27.60
CA ASP A 17 -31.21 -22.69 26.76
C ASP A 17 -31.48 -24.00 27.53
N LEU A 18 -31.11 -24.06 28.82
CA LEU A 18 -31.43 -25.15 29.73
C LEU A 18 -32.94 -25.32 29.98
N THR A 19 -33.65 -24.21 30.19
CA THR A 19 -35.08 -24.20 30.45
C THR A 19 -35.87 -24.69 29.23
N ASP A 20 -35.51 -24.20 28.04
CA ASP A 20 -36.13 -24.60 26.78
C ASP A 20 -35.83 -26.08 26.45
N LEU A 21 -34.57 -26.53 26.61
CA LEU A 21 -34.20 -27.93 26.43
C LEU A 21 -34.95 -28.86 27.41
N GLN A 22 -35.13 -28.45 28.66
CA GLN A 22 -35.92 -29.21 29.63
C GLN A 22 -37.40 -29.27 29.24
N GLY A 23 -37.96 -28.19 28.69
CA GLY A 23 -39.30 -28.18 28.10
C GLY A 23 -39.46 -29.22 26.98
N VAL A 24 -38.50 -29.28 26.05
CA VAL A 24 -38.50 -30.28 24.96
C VAL A 24 -38.32 -31.70 25.50
N VAL A 25 -37.44 -31.92 26.50
CA VAL A 25 -37.27 -33.23 27.15
C VAL A 25 -38.58 -33.71 27.81
N VAL A 26 -39.30 -32.82 28.49
CA VAL A 26 -40.62 -33.12 29.06
C VAL A 26 -41.65 -33.44 27.96
N GLU A 27 -41.63 -32.73 26.84
CA GLU A 27 -42.52 -33.03 25.70
C GLU A 27 -42.25 -34.42 25.12
N VAL A 28 -40.98 -34.81 24.92
CA VAL A 28 -40.62 -36.16 24.45
C VAL A 28 -40.98 -37.22 25.48
N PHE A 29 -40.72 -36.98 26.76
CA PHE A 29 -41.10 -37.88 27.86
C PHE A 29 -42.62 -38.09 27.96
N SER A 30 -43.46 -37.15 27.54
CA SER A 30 -44.91 -37.37 27.42
C SER A 30 -45.28 -38.48 26.43
N ARG A 31 -44.39 -38.77 25.47
CA ARG A 31 -44.56 -39.78 24.40
C ARG A 31 -43.77 -41.07 24.65
N THR A 32 -42.61 -40.99 25.32
CA THR A 32 -41.72 -42.14 25.59
C THR A 32 -41.80 -42.70 27.01
N GLY A 33 -42.36 -41.93 27.96
CA GLY A 33 -42.05 -42.07 29.38
C GLY A 33 -40.65 -41.53 29.74
N PRO A 34 -40.34 -41.37 31.03
CA PRO A 34 -39.06 -40.83 31.50
C PRO A 34 -37.91 -41.83 31.28
N VAL A 35 -36.92 -41.42 30.49
CA VAL A 35 -35.83 -42.29 30.05
C VAL A 35 -34.68 -42.26 31.07
N ARG A 36 -34.39 -43.42 31.68
CA ARG A 36 -33.50 -43.54 32.84
C ARG A 36 -32.06 -43.86 32.47
N PHE A 37 -31.28 -42.83 32.15
CA PHE A 37 -29.82 -42.90 32.04
C PHE A 37 -29.13 -42.11 33.15
N PRO A 38 -27.88 -42.47 33.54
CA PRO A 38 -27.03 -41.61 34.35
C PRO A 38 -26.82 -40.25 33.69
N SER A 39 -26.68 -39.18 34.49
CA SER A 39 -26.29 -37.88 33.98
C SER A 39 -24.83 -37.90 33.48
N TRP A 40 -24.58 -37.17 32.40
CA TRP A 40 -23.25 -36.93 31.88
C TRP A 40 -22.45 -36.01 32.80
N LYS A 41 -23.10 -35.00 33.40
CA LYS A 41 -22.49 -34.07 34.38
C LYS A 41 -22.42 -34.66 35.80
N PHE A 42 -23.43 -35.43 36.22
CA PHE A 42 -23.51 -36.05 37.55
C PHE A 42 -23.72 -37.57 37.45
N PRO A 43 -22.67 -38.37 37.16
CA PRO A 43 -22.81 -39.82 36.89
C PRO A 43 -23.37 -40.66 38.04
N ASP A 44 -23.41 -40.11 39.25
CA ASP A 44 -24.07 -40.64 40.45
C ASP A 44 -25.61 -40.49 40.43
N LYS A 45 -26.14 -39.57 39.63
CA LYS A 45 -27.56 -39.23 39.51
C LYS A 45 -28.15 -39.70 38.17
N LEU A 46 -29.45 -39.96 38.14
CA LEU A 46 -30.17 -40.16 36.88
C LEU A 46 -30.48 -38.79 36.24
N SER A 47 -30.16 -38.63 34.95
CA SER A 47 -30.35 -37.36 34.22
C SER A 47 -31.82 -36.91 34.21
N CYS A 48 -32.76 -37.85 34.08
CA CYS A 48 -34.20 -37.60 34.16
C CYS A 48 -34.71 -37.19 35.55
N ASN A 49 -33.88 -37.29 36.60
CA ASN A 49 -34.20 -36.96 37.99
C ASN A 49 -33.39 -35.76 38.53
N LEU A 50 -32.63 -35.06 37.68
CA LEU A 50 -31.96 -33.82 38.10
C LEU A 50 -33.01 -32.72 38.29
N ASP A 51 -33.04 -32.13 39.49
CA ASP A 51 -33.82 -30.93 39.74
C ASP A 51 -33.12 -29.73 39.08
N LEU A 52 -33.67 -29.31 37.95
CA LEU A 52 -33.13 -28.18 37.20
C LEU A 52 -33.50 -26.83 37.85
N VAL A 53 -34.50 -26.78 38.73
CA VAL A 53 -34.84 -25.55 39.47
C VAL A 53 -33.80 -25.32 40.54
N GLU A 54 -33.48 -26.33 41.36
CA GLU A 54 -32.39 -26.26 42.36
C GLU A 54 -31.04 -25.91 41.70
N LEU A 55 -30.73 -26.52 40.54
CA LEU A 55 -29.49 -26.24 39.82
C LEU A 55 -29.46 -24.83 39.19
N LEU A 56 -30.58 -24.30 38.71
CA LEU A 56 -30.65 -22.93 38.21
C LEU A 56 -30.67 -21.90 39.35
N ASP A 57 -31.21 -22.21 40.52
CA ASP A 57 -31.08 -21.33 41.70
C ASP A 57 -29.65 -21.36 42.27
N GLN A 58 -28.89 -22.45 42.05
CA GLN A 58 -27.51 -22.59 42.51
C GLN A 58 -26.45 -21.92 41.61
N TYR A 59 -26.63 -21.91 40.28
CA TYR A 59 -25.63 -21.43 39.31
C TYR A 59 -26.13 -20.22 38.51
N ASP A 60 -25.93 -19.01 39.04
CA ASP A 60 -26.30 -17.75 38.40
C ASP A 60 -25.09 -16.81 38.21
N PHE A 61 -25.30 -15.66 37.58
CA PHE A 61 -24.33 -14.56 37.49
C PHE A 61 -24.33 -13.73 38.79
N VAL A 62 -23.14 -13.40 39.29
CA VAL A 62 -22.95 -12.59 40.50
C VAL A 62 -22.03 -11.41 40.17
N ASP A 63 -22.60 -10.20 40.19
CA ASP A 63 -21.84 -8.98 39.94
C ASP A 63 -20.78 -8.77 41.04
N GLY A 64 -19.55 -8.47 40.62
CA GLY A 64 -18.38 -8.41 41.50
C GLY A 64 -17.68 -9.74 41.82
N ASP A 65 -18.22 -10.90 41.43
CA ASP A 65 -17.56 -12.21 41.58
C ASP A 65 -17.34 -12.89 40.20
N GLU A 66 -16.17 -12.62 39.61
CA GLU A 66 -15.78 -13.20 38.33
C GLU A 66 -15.47 -14.71 38.43
N GLU A 67 -14.96 -15.20 39.57
CA GLU A 67 -14.60 -16.62 39.73
C GLU A 67 -15.85 -17.49 39.83
N PHE A 68 -16.83 -17.07 40.65
CA PHE A 68 -18.14 -17.72 40.72
C PHE A 68 -18.89 -17.63 39.39
N SER A 69 -18.93 -16.44 38.76
CA SER A 69 -19.63 -16.28 37.48
C SER A 69 -19.01 -17.11 36.35
N GLN A 70 -17.68 -17.25 36.31
CA GLN A 70 -16.99 -18.18 35.40
C GLN A 70 -17.31 -19.65 35.73
N HIS A 71 -17.38 -20.03 37.02
CA HIS A 71 -17.78 -21.37 37.43
C HIS A 71 -19.22 -21.71 37.02
N SER A 72 -20.18 -20.82 37.31
CA SER A 72 -21.58 -20.94 36.86
C SER A 72 -21.67 -21.10 35.34
N HIS A 73 -20.97 -20.28 34.56
CA HIS A 73 -20.93 -20.38 33.11
C HIS A 73 -20.48 -21.78 32.63
N ILE A 74 -19.42 -22.35 33.24
CA ILE A 74 -18.92 -23.69 32.90
C ILE A 74 -19.96 -24.76 33.28
N VAL A 75 -20.50 -24.74 34.50
CA VAL A 75 -21.45 -25.75 34.97
C VAL A 75 -22.76 -25.71 34.17
N LEU A 76 -23.28 -24.53 33.84
CA LEU A 76 -24.46 -24.37 32.99
C LEU A 76 -24.21 -24.92 31.57
N LEU A 77 -23.03 -24.66 30.98
CA LEU A 77 -22.66 -25.22 29.67
C LEU A 77 -22.55 -26.76 29.70
N GLU A 78 -21.99 -27.33 30.77
CA GLU A 78 -21.95 -28.79 30.96
C GLU A 78 -23.35 -29.38 31.18
N LEU A 79 -24.26 -28.66 31.84
CA LEU A 79 -25.66 -29.05 31.96
C LEU A 79 -26.40 -28.98 30.61
N VAL A 80 -26.09 -28.01 29.73
CA VAL A 80 -26.65 -27.98 28.36
C VAL A 80 -26.23 -29.24 27.60
N ILE A 81 -24.97 -29.66 27.72
CA ILE A 81 -24.47 -30.91 27.13
C ILE A 81 -25.22 -32.12 27.72
N ASP A 82 -25.44 -32.18 29.04
CA ASP A 82 -26.24 -33.24 29.68
C ASP A 82 -27.69 -33.29 29.16
N ARG A 83 -28.39 -32.14 29.10
CA ARG A 83 -29.76 -32.05 28.56
C ARG A 83 -29.82 -32.50 27.10
N LEU A 84 -28.85 -32.11 26.27
CA LEU A 84 -28.77 -32.53 24.86
C LEU A 84 -28.52 -34.04 24.71
N ILE A 85 -27.68 -34.64 25.57
CA ILE A 85 -27.47 -36.10 25.59
C ILE A 85 -28.74 -36.82 26.02
N LEU A 86 -29.43 -36.35 27.06
CA LEU A 86 -30.72 -36.91 27.50
C LEU A 86 -31.79 -36.80 26.41
N LEU A 87 -31.87 -35.65 25.73
CA LEU A 87 -32.80 -35.44 24.61
C LEU A 87 -32.51 -36.42 23.47
N LEU A 88 -31.24 -36.59 23.07
CA LEU A 88 -30.82 -37.55 22.06
C LEU A 88 -31.13 -39.01 22.45
N GLN A 89 -30.92 -39.37 23.72
CA GLN A 89 -31.31 -40.66 24.29
C GLN A 89 -32.82 -40.86 24.26
N SER A 90 -33.60 -39.81 24.52
CA SER A 90 -35.07 -39.86 24.47
C SER A 90 -35.60 -39.99 23.04
N PHE A 91 -35.00 -39.31 22.06
CA PHE A 91 -35.31 -39.53 20.64
C PHE A 91 -34.92 -40.94 20.17
N ASN A 92 -33.84 -41.53 20.71
CA ASN A 92 -33.55 -42.95 20.46
C ASN A 92 -34.60 -43.88 21.08
N ALA A 93 -35.05 -43.62 22.30
CA ALA A 93 -36.14 -44.39 22.92
C ALA A 93 -37.45 -44.27 22.11
N HIS A 94 -37.76 -43.07 21.59
CA HIS A 94 -38.90 -42.88 20.68
C HIS A 94 -38.75 -43.64 19.36
N ALA A 95 -37.55 -43.61 18.75
CA ALA A 95 -37.26 -44.38 17.55
C ALA A 95 -37.35 -45.89 17.78
N GLU A 96 -36.86 -46.39 18.93
CA GLU A 96 -36.99 -47.81 19.31
C GLU A 96 -38.45 -48.21 19.55
N LEU A 97 -39.27 -47.38 20.23
CA LEU A 97 -40.72 -47.60 20.34
C LEU A 97 -41.44 -47.63 18.98
N MET A 98 -41.05 -46.78 18.03
CA MET A 98 -41.61 -46.76 16.68
C MET A 98 -41.15 -47.96 15.82
N LEU A 99 -40.00 -48.56 16.11
CA LEU A 99 -39.49 -49.77 15.46
C LEU A 99 -40.12 -51.04 16.04
N ASP A 100 -40.25 -51.13 17.37
CA ASP A 100 -40.80 -52.30 18.07
C ASP A 100 -42.35 -52.33 18.07
N GLY A 101 -43.02 -51.34 17.46
CA GLY A 101 -44.47 -51.29 17.23
C GLY A 101 -45.08 -52.42 16.38
N HIS A 102 -44.35 -53.52 16.16
CA HIS A 102 -44.84 -54.79 15.59
C HIS A 102 -44.65 -55.99 16.54
N ARG A 103 -44.15 -55.80 17.77
CA ARG A 103 -44.01 -56.86 18.78
C ARG A 103 -44.52 -56.42 20.16
N ASN A 104 -45.71 -56.88 20.52
CA ASN A 104 -46.16 -56.88 21.92
C ASN A 104 -45.20 -57.73 22.77
N GLY A 105 -44.38 -57.09 23.61
CA GLY A 105 -43.47 -57.77 24.52
C GLY A 105 -42.48 -56.80 25.17
N SER A 106 -42.53 -56.70 26.50
CA SER A 106 -41.70 -55.82 27.33
C SER A 106 -40.20 -55.84 26.96
N CYS A 107 -39.66 -54.69 26.54
CA CYS A 107 -38.23 -54.53 26.24
C CYS A 107 -37.51 -53.68 27.31
N SER A 108 -37.70 -54.03 28.59
CA SER A 108 -36.92 -53.46 29.71
C SER A 108 -35.53 -54.09 29.78
N VAL A 109 -34.75 -53.98 28.70
CA VAL A 109 -33.33 -54.33 28.72
C VAL A 109 -32.61 -53.29 29.58
N PRO A 110 -31.85 -53.69 30.62
CA PRO A 110 -31.00 -52.77 31.34
C PRO A 110 -29.85 -52.34 30.41
N ILE A 111 -30.01 -51.19 29.76
CA ILE A 111 -28.96 -50.62 28.92
C ILE A 111 -27.83 -50.22 29.86
N GLY A 112 -26.72 -50.96 29.82
CA GLY A 112 -25.54 -50.69 30.63
C GLY A 112 -24.99 -49.27 30.40
N PRO A 113 -24.17 -48.73 31.32
CA PRO A 113 -23.81 -47.31 31.35
C PRO A 113 -22.91 -46.90 30.17
N SER A 114 -23.53 -46.66 29.01
CA SER A 114 -22.87 -46.14 27.81
C SER A 114 -22.69 -44.63 27.90
N VAL A 115 -21.82 -44.18 28.82
CA VAL A 115 -21.48 -42.75 29.04
C VAL A 115 -20.79 -42.13 27.80
N SER A 116 -20.32 -42.95 26.86
CA SER A 116 -19.79 -42.51 25.56
C SER A 116 -20.89 -41.92 24.67
N ILE A 117 -20.85 -40.59 24.51
CA ILE A 117 -21.69 -39.80 23.59
C ILE A 117 -21.67 -40.39 22.17
N GLY A 118 -20.49 -40.83 21.69
CA GLY A 118 -20.34 -41.42 20.36
C GLY A 118 -21.13 -42.71 20.16
N LEU A 119 -21.36 -43.51 21.21
CA LEU A 119 -22.22 -44.68 21.15
C LEU A 119 -23.71 -44.30 21.13
N VAL A 120 -24.10 -43.27 21.90
CA VAL A 120 -25.47 -42.72 21.89
C VAL A 120 -25.84 -42.21 20.49
N VAL A 121 -24.99 -41.35 19.91
CA VAL A 121 -25.15 -40.80 18.55
C VAL A 121 -25.23 -41.93 17.51
N LYS A 122 -24.32 -42.91 17.57
CA LYS A 122 -24.30 -44.03 16.63
C LYS A 122 -25.55 -44.91 16.75
N ARG A 123 -26.04 -45.18 17.96
CA ARG A 123 -27.27 -45.96 18.19
C ARG A 123 -28.49 -45.21 17.66
N TYR A 124 -28.63 -43.93 17.99
CA TYR A 124 -29.70 -43.06 17.48
C TYR A 124 -29.74 -43.04 15.95
N TRP A 125 -28.61 -42.73 15.30
CA TRP A 125 -28.53 -42.69 13.83
C TRP A 125 -28.88 -44.05 13.20
N THR A 126 -28.41 -45.15 13.78
CA THR A 126 -28.70 -46.51 13.31
C THR A 126 -30.20 -46.82 13.38
N ASN A 127 -30.91 -46.36 14.42
CA ASN A 127 -32.34 -46.58 14.56
C ASN A 127 -33.18 -45.60 13.72
N LEU A 128 -32.76 -44.34 13.60
CA LEU A 128 -33.36 -43.35 12.71
C LEU A 128 -33.29 -43.79 11.24
N ALA A 129 -32.15 -44.34 10.80
CA ALA A 129 -31.98 -44.88 9.45
C ALA A 129 -32.90 -46.09 9.17
N LYS A 130 -33.07 -47.01 10.14
CA LYS A 130 -34.06 -48.09 10.05
C LYS A 130 -35.48 -47.53 9.90
N LEU A 131 -35.85 -46.56 10.74
CA LEU A 131 -37.18 -45.94 10.72
C LEU A 131 -37.46 -45.23 9.38
N GLY A 132 -36.47 -44.57 8.79
CA GLY A 132 -36.53 -44.04 7.43
C GLY A 132 -36.78 -45.12 6.38
N SER A 133 -36.07 -46.25 6.45
CA SER A 133 -36.24 -47.38 5.52
C SER A 133 -37.62 -48.05 5.61
N LEU A 134 -38.25 -48.08 6.80
CA LEU A 134 -39.61 -48.59 6.95
C LEU A 134 -40.64 -47.66 6.28
N ASN A 135 -40.47 -46.35 6.42
CA ASN A 135 -41.39 -45.36 5.81
C ASN A 135 -41.31 -45.35 4.28
N LEU A 136 -40.12 -45.57 3.71
CA LEU A 136 -39.93 -45.64 2.25
C LEU A 136 -40.60 -46.87 1.61
N ASN A 137 -40.75 -47.97 2.36
CA ASN A 137 -41.38 -49.20 1.88
C ASN A 137 -42.92 -49.22 2.01
N ARG A 138 -43.55 -48.11 2.44
CA ARG A 138 -45.02 -48.01 2.52
C ARG A 138 -45.61 -47.63 1.15
N PRO A 139 -46.53 -48.42 0.57
CA PRO A 139 -47.15 -48.07 -0.71
C PRO A 139 -47.83 -46.68 -0.67
N GLN A 140 -47.53 -45.84 -1.65
CA GLN A 140 -48.20 -44.55 -1.81
C GLN A 140 -49.57 -44.73 -2.49
N GLU A 141 -50.64 -44.54 -1.74
CA GLU A 141 -51.92 -44.15 -2.32
C GLU A 141 -51.84 -42.66 -2.74
N LYS A 142 -52.39 -42.34 -3.91
CA LYS A 142 -52.26 -41.02 -4.53
C LYS A 142 -53.12 -39.97 -3.82
N PRO A 143 -52.65 -38.72 -3.67
CA PRO A 143 -53.50 -37.63 -3.23
C PRO A 143 -54.59 -37.33 -4.27
N LYS A 144 -55.76 -36.94 -3.77
CA LYS A 144 -56.76 -36.14 -4.51
C LYS A 144 -56.97 -34.86 -3.73
N ASP A 145 -57.18 -33.75 -4.44
CA ASP A 145 -57.47 -32.47 -3.81
C ASP A 145 -58.74 -32.52 -2.95
N ASN A 146 -58.65 -31.97 -1.75
CA ASN A 146 -59.65 -31.04 -1.25
C ASN A 146 -59.05 -30.16 -0.14
N GLN A 147 -59.46 -28.89 -0.14
CA GLN A 147 -58.93 -27.84 0.72
C GLN A 147 -59.87 -27.62 1.91
N GLU A 148 -59.57 -28.21 3.07
CA GLU A 148 -60.26 -27.91 4.33
C GLU A 148 -59.29 -27.65 5.50
N ALA A 149 -59.73 -26.85 6.45
CA ALA A 149 -58.87 -26.28 7.49
C ALA A 149 -58.62 -27.23 8.67
N PHE A 150 -57.39 -27.21 9.17
CA PHE A 150 -56.98 -27.93 10.37
C PHE A 150 -57.71 -27.38 11.59
N THR A 151 -58.66 -28.15 12.13
CA THR A 151 -59.35 -27.86 13.40
C THR A 151 -59.11 -29.01 14.36
N GLU A 152 -58.59 -28.70 15.55
CA GLU A 152 -58.35 -29.69 16.59
C GLU A 152 -59.64 -30.44 16.96
N LYS A 153 -59.53 -31.77 17.07
CA LYS A 153 -60.61 -32.61 17.60
C LYS A 153 -60.06 -33.47 18.72
N THR A 154 -60.42 -33.09 19.93
CA THR A 154 -60.15 -33.81 21.19
C THR A 154 -60.57 -35.27 21.07
N SER A 155 -59.78 -36.16 21.69
CA SER A 155 -60.05 -37.60 21.72
C SER A 155 -61.47 -37.91 22.23
N LYS A 156 -62.22 -38.70 21.46
CA LYS A 156 -63.44 -39.38 21.91
C LYS A 156 -63.15 -40.86 22.02
N GLN A 157 -62.89 -41.32 23.25
CA GLN A 157 -62.52 -42.70 23.50
C GLN A 157 -63.72 -43.64 23.35
N THR A 158 -63.48 -44.70 22.57
CA THR A 158 -64.27 -45.92 22.36
C THR A 158 -65.45 -46.20 23.31
N LYS A 159 -66.64 -46.41 22.73
CA LYS A 159 -67.65 -47.29 23.37
C LYS A 159 -67.10 -48.72 23.42
N ALA A 160 -67.32 -49.41 24.54
CA ALA A 160 -67.21 -50.86 24.63
C ALA A 160 -68.51 -51.40 25.29
N ASP A 161 -69.17 -52.35 24.64
CA ASP A 161 -70.33 -53.03 25.21
C ASP A 161 -69.90 -54.04 26.28
N CYS A 162 -70.55 -54.02 27.44
CA CYS A 162 -70.49 -55.13 28.39
C CYS A 162 -71.82 -55.30 29.13
N LYS A 163 -72.28 -56.55 29.27
CA LYS A 163 -73.54 -56.90 29.92
C LYS A 163 -73.33 -57.27 31.39
N THR A 164 -73.92 -56.51 32.31
CA THR A 164 -74.21 -56.94 33.70
C THR A 164 -75.42 -56.13 34.19
N LYS A 165 -76.60 -56.74 34.38
CA LYS A 165 -77.03 -57.44 35.62
C LYS A 165 -77.01 -56.54 36.86
N THR A 166 -78.16 -55.94 37.15
CA THR A 166 -78.42 -55.15 38.35
C THR A 166 -78.55 -56.05 39.58
N HIS A 167 -77.58 -55.98 40.50
CA HIS A 167 -77.71 -56.48 41.87
C HIS A 167 -77.10 -55.44 42.83
N SER A 168 -77.95 -54.74 43.59
CA SER A 168 -77.55 -53.74 44.58
C SER A 168 -77.37 -54.37 45.96
N SER A 169 -76.13 -54.67 46.33
CA SER A 169 -75.77 -55.24 47.65
C SER A 169 -75.41 -54.17 48.68
N SER A 170 -76.34 -53.95 49.61
CA SER A 170 -76.17 -53.51 51.01
C SER A 170 -74.74 -53.39 51.60
N ALA A 171 -74.43 -52.22 52.19
CA ALA A 171 -73.56 -51.98 53.37
C ALA A 171 -73.52 -50.46 53.69
N PRO A 172 -73.13 -49.98 54.90
CA PRO A 172 -73.10 -50.62 56.22
C PRO A 172 -73.97 -49.88 57.29
N PRO A 173 -74.10 -50.40 58.53
CA PRO A 173 -74.88 -49.77 59.62
C PRO A 173 -74.02 -49.05 60.69
N LEU A 174 -74.68 -48.56 61.77
CA LEU A 174 -74.17 -47.90 62.99
C LEU A 174 -73.94 -46.37 62.84
N GLN A 175 -74.10 -45.51 63.86
CA GLN A 175 -74.29 -45.74 65.31
C GLN A 175 -75.14 -44.61 65.99
N SER A 176 -75.43 -44.75 67.30
CA SER A 176 -76.27 -43.83 68.11
C SER A 176 -75.45 -42.91 69.03
N PRO A 177 -76.00 -41.76 69.46
CA PRO A 177 -76.25 -41.48 70.89
C PRO A 177 -77.76 -41.23 71.14
N ARG A 178 -78.42 -41.45 72.30
CA ARG A 178 -78.13 -41.57 73.76
C ARG A 178 -77.94 -40.27 74.56
N SER A 179 -78.50 -40.27 75.79
CA SER A 179 -78.57 -39.20 76.81
C SER A 179 -79.57 -38.06 76.47
N ASN A 180 -80.16 -37.26 77.38
CA ASN A 180 -80.32 -37.29 78.85
C ASN A 180 -81.42 -36.25 79.26
N VAL A 181 -82.11 -36.23 80.42
CA VAL A 181 -82.27 -37.16 81.57
C VAL A 181 -83.59 -36.86 82.34
N ASN A 182 -83.84 -37.54 83.46
CA ASN A 182 -85.06 -37.51 84.30
C ASN A 182 -85.38 -36.20 85.06
N GLN A 183 -86.66 -36.00 85.38
CA GLN A 183 -87.24 -35.98 86.76
C GLN A 183 -88.74 -36.35 86.64
N ARG A 184 -89.37 -37.32 87.33
CA ARG A 184 -89.40 -37.76 88.75
C ARG A 184 -89.99 -36.76 89.76
N THR A 185 -91.27 -36.97 90.08
CA THR A 185 -91.76 -37.13 91.47
C THR A 185 -93.00 -38.04 91.48
N ALA A 186 -93.26 -38.70 92.62
CA ALA A 186 -94.45 -39.52 92.88
C ALA A 186 -94.84 -39.41 94.36
N SER A 187 -96.00 -39.95 94.74
CA SER A 187 -96.67 -39.82 96.05
C SER A 187 -97.28 -38.41 96.31
N SER A 188 -98.31 -38.25 97.15
CA SER A 188 -98.92 -39.19 98.10
C SER A 188 -100.45 -39.04 98.26
N VAL A 189 -101.06 -40.04 98.90
CA VAL A 189 -102.50 -40.20 99.21
C VAL A 189 -103.01 -39.19 100.25
N SER A 190 -104.26 -38.70 100.10
CA SER A 190 -105.23 -38.55 101.21
C SER A 190 -106.65 -38.12 100.81
N GLN A 191 -107.65 -38.69 101.51
CA GLN A 191 -108.98 -38.19 101.92
C GLN A 191 -109.87 -37.44 100.89
N GLN A 192 -111.08 -37.89 100.53
CA GLN A 192 -112.34 -38.10 101.28
C GLN A 192 -113.06 -36.84 101.79
N ASN A 193 -114.40 -36.87 101.61
CA ASN A 193 -115.45 -35.96 102.10
C ASN A 193 -115.50 -34.53 101.51
N SER A 194 -116.67 -33.88 101.32
CA SER A 194 -118.08 -34.35 101.21
C SER A 194 -119.01 -33.19 100.81
N SER A 195 -120.26 -33.51 100.40
CA SER A 195 -121.47 -32.66 100.53
C SER A 195 -121.70 -31.48 99.54
N GLY A 196 -122.98 -31.23 99.22
CA GLY A 196 -123.48 -30.07 98.43
C GLY A 196 -124.15 -30.44 97.08
N ILE A 197 -125.34 -31.05 96.96
CA ILE A 197 -126.73 -30.68 97.38
C ILE A 197 -127.49 -29.75 96.39
N ARG A 198 -128.45 -30.36 95.64
CA ARG A 198 -129.64 -29.77 94.94
C ARG A 198 -129.35 -28.84 93.73
N THR A 199 -130.28 -28.56 92.81
CA THR A 199 -131.72 -28.90 92.62
C THR A 199 -131.92 -29.83 91.40
N GLY A 200 -133.01 -30.59 91.18
CA GLY A 200 -134.44 -30.21 91.16
C GLY A 200 -134.75 -29.43 89.87
N THR A 201 -135.64 -29.85 88.96
CA THR A 201 -137.00 -30.41 89.16
C THR A 201 -137.45 -31.48 88.13
N LEU A 202 -138.41 -32.33 88.51
CA LEU A 202 -139.26 -33.11 87.57
C LEU A 202 -140.55 -32.33 87.24
N PRO A 203 -141.07 -32.43 86.01
CA PRO A 203 -142.51 -32.39 85.75
C PRO A 203 -143.12 -33.75 86.13
N ARG A 204 -143.73 -33.81 87.32
CA ARG A 204 -144.43 -35.00 87.84
C ARG A 204 -145.72 -35.23 87.04
N VAL A 205 -145.94 -36.44 86.52
CA VAL A 205 -147.26 -36.85 86.01
C VAL A 205 -148.25 -36.89 87.18
N THR A 206 -149.10 -35.86 87.29
CA THR A 206 -150.24 -35.85 88.20
C THR A 206 -151.44 -36.46 87.50
N HIS A 207 -151.56 -37.79 87.60
CA HIS A 207 -152.87 -38.43 87.41
C HIS A 207 -153.85 -37.81 88.41
N HIS A 208 -154.91 -37.19 87.89
CA HIS A 208 -156.08 -36.89 88.71
C HIS A 208 -156.78 -38.20 89.05
N ILE A 209 -156.51 -38.70 90.27
CA ILE A 209 -157.36 -39.70 90.90
C ILE A 209 -158.72 -39.00 91.11
N SER A 210 -159.76 -39.50 90.44
CA SER A 210 -161.12 -38.98 90.60
C SER A 210 -161.56 -39.06 92.05
N ALA A 211 -162.29 -38.04 92.51
CA ALA A 211 -162.92 -38.10 93.83
C ALA A 211 -163.92 -39.27 93.86
N ASP A 212 -163.80 -40.14 94.86
CA ASP A 212 -164.78 -41.21 95.09
C ASP A 212 -166.04 -40.61 95.70
N THR A 213 -166.97 -40.24 94.82
CA THR A 213 -168.29 -39.73 95.20
C THR A 213 -169.41 -40.42 94.44
N ARG A 214 -169.46 -41.76 94.53
CA ARG A 214 -170.70 -42.57 94.62
C ARG A 214 -170.41 -44.07 94.68
N THR A 215 -170.18 -44.58 95.89
CA THR A 215 -170.33 -46.00 96.22
C THR A 215 -171.80 -46.42 96.11
N VAL A 216 -172.28 -46.69 94.88
CA VAL A 216 -173.55 -47.39 94.68
C VAL A 216 -173.30 -48.89 94.87
N SER A 217 -173.28 -49.33 96.12
CA SER A 217 -173.14 -50.73 96.50
C SER A 217 -174.43 -51.52 96.20
N SER A 218 -174.69 -51.76 94.91
CA SER A 218 -175.81 -52.57 94.42
C SER A 218 -175.36 -53.85 93.69
N GLN A 219 -174.07 -54.19 93.74
CA GLN A 219 -173.61 -55.56 93.46
C GLN A 219 -174.05 -56.47 94.60
N THR A 220 -175.13 -57.22 94.37
CA THR A 220 -175.41 -58.44 95.13
C THR A 220 -174.34 -59.49 94.82
N VAL A 221 -174.21 -60.51 95.66
CA VAL A 221 -173.20 -61.60 95.49
C VAL A 221 -173.26 -62.26 94.10
N LYS A 222 -174.40 -62.21 93.40
CA LYS A 222 -174.57 -62.74 92.04
C LYS A 222 -174.02 -61.85 90.92
N SER A 223 -173.85 -60.54 91.14
CA SER A 223 -173.36 -59.60 90.12
C SER A 223 -171.92 -59.13 90.33
N ALA A 224 -171.23 -59.62 91.37
CA ALA A 224 -169.78 -59.49 91.55
C ALA A 224 -168.95 -60.48 90.71
N LEU A 225 -169.60 -61.43 90.02
CA LEU A 225 -168.97 -62.56 89.32
C LEU A 225 -168.80 -62.33 87.80
N VAL A 226 -169.04 -61.11 87.30
CA VAL A 226 -168.88 -60.77 85.87
C VAL A 226 -168.30 -59.34 85.73
N PRO A 227 -167.19 -59.12 85.01
CA PRO A 227 -166.63 -57.80 84.72
C PRO A 227 -167.55 -56.91 83.88
N CYS A 228 -167.38 -55.60 83.98
CA CYS A 228 -168.12 -54.65 83.15
C CYS A 228 -167.49 -54.49 81.74
N SER A 229 -168.28 -53.98 80.79
CA SER A 229 -167.85 -53.79 79.40
C SER A 229 -166.65 -52.84 79.23
N ALA A 230 -166.41 -51.93 80.18
CA ALA A 230 -165.21 -51.10 80.21
C ALA A 230 -163.93 -51.93 80.46
N CYS A 231 -163.98 -52.90 81.39
CA CYS A 231 -162.86 -53.81 81.65
C CYS A 231 -162.53 -54.65 80.41
N GLY A 232 -163.55 -55.17 79.71
CA GLY A 232 -163.36 -55.92 78.46
C GLY A 232 -162.62 -55.08 77.39
N ARG A 233 -163.07 -53.84 77.15
CA ARG A 233 -162.39 -52.93 76.19
C ARG A 233 -160.94 -52.62 76.57
N VAL A 234 -160.65 -52.47 77.86
CA VAL A 234 -159.26 -52.28 78.33
C VAL A 234 -158.42 -53.54 78.08
N GLN A 235 -158.96 -54.74 78.34
CA GLN A 235 -158.26 -56.01 78.06
C GLN A 235 -158.01 -56.22 76.55
N SER A 236 -158.94 -55.84 75.67
CA SER A 236 -158.73 -55.88 74.21
C SER A 236 -157.59 -54.95 73.76
N SER A 237 -157.60 -53.68 74.19
CA SER A 237 -156.54 -52.73 73.84
C SER A 237 -155.19 -53.12 74.45
N LEU A 238 -155.19 -53.73 75.63
CA LEU A 238 -153.99 -54.30 76.24
C LEU A 238 -153.41 -55.44 75.39
N ARG A 239 -154.24 -56.30 74.78
CA ARG A 239 -153.81 -57.32 73.81
C ARG A 239 -153.15 -56.70 72.58
N GLU A 240 -153.82 -55.74 71.92
CA GLU A 240 -153.28 -55.04 70.74
C GLU A 240 -151.88 -54.42 70.98
N VAL A 241 -151.71 -53.70 72.11
CA VAL A 241 -150.42 -53.10 72.52
C VAL A 241 -149.36 -54.18 72.81
N SER A 242 -149.78 -55.36 73.24
CA SER A 242 -148.90 -56.45 73.64
C SER A 242 -148.43 -57.28 72.45
N ASP A 243 -149.31 -57.56 71.48
CA ASP A 243 -148.94 -58.18 70.21
C ASP A 243 -147.95 -57.29 69.44
N ALA A 244 -148.15 -55.96 69.48
CA ALA A 244 -147.21 -54.99 68.94
C ALA A 244 -145.85 -54.99 69.67
N LEU A 245 -145.84 -55.15 71.00
CA LEU A 245 -144.59 -55.24 71.79
C LEU A 245 -143.86 -56.58 71.56
N VAL A 246 -144.59 -57.68 71.44
CA VAL A 246 -144.06 -59.01 71.08
C VAL A 246 -143.42 -58.94 69.69
N GLY A 247 -144.13 -58.40 68.69
CA GLY A 247 -143.61 -58.20 67.34
C GLY A 247 -142.40 -57.27 67.29
N LEU A 248 -142.39 -56.19 68.09
CA LEU A 248 -141.22 -55.32 68.24
C LEU A 248 -140.02 -56.10 68.80
N CYS A 249 -140.20 -56.87 69.89
CA CYS A 249 -139.14 -57.68 70.47
C CYS A 249 -138.58 -58.68 69.45
N GLN A 250 -139.45 -59.44 68.78
CA GLN A 250 -139.07 -60.39 67.72
C GLN A 250 -138.30 -59.70 66.58
N SER A 251 -138.75 -58.53 66.11
CA SER A 251 -138.08 -57.78 65.03
C SER A 251 -136.65 -57.33 65.39
N GLN A 252 -136.36 -57.14 66.68
CA GLN A 252 -135.04 -56.75 67.19
C GLN A 252 -134.24 -57.95 67.75
N GLY A 253 -134.71 -59.20 67.54
CA GLY A 253 -134.07 -60.40 68.06
C GLY A 253 -134.09 -60.53 69.60
N LEU A 254 -134.99 -59.81 70.28
CA LEU A 254 -135.13 -59.81 71.72
C LEU A 254 -136.16 -60.86 72.17
N PRO A 255 -135.90 -61.61 73.27
CA PRO A 255 -136.91 -62.48 73.84
C PRO A 255 -138.05 -61.62 74.41
N SER A 256 -139.29 -62.04 74.19
CA SER A 256 -140.47 -61.48 74.87
C SER A 256 -140.93 -62.41 75.98
N SER A 257 -141.05 -61.88 77.18
CA SER A 257 -141.67 -62.53 78.34
C SER A 257 -143.19 -62.56 78.17
N LEU A 258 -143.73 -61.47 77.63
CA LEU A 258 -145.15 -61.27 77.41
C LEU A 258 -145.71 -62.28 76.41
N MET A 259 -144.94 -62.65 75.37
CA MET A 259 -145.30 -63.72 74.43
C MET A 259 -145.58 -65.06 75.14
N TYR A 260 -144.72 -65.48 76.08
CA TYR A 260 -144.92 -66.72 76.83
C TYR A 260 -146.10 -66.61 77.80
N PHE A 261 -146.28 -65.43 78.41
CA PHE A 261 -147.40 -65.16 79.31
C PHE A 261 -148.76 -65.18 78.57
N LEU A 262 -148.83 -64.58 77.37
CA LEU A 262 -150.01 -64.62 76.50
C LEU A 262 -150.32 -66.04 76.04
N ALA A 263 -149.31 -66.81 75.61
CA ALA A 263 -149.49 -68.19 75.19
C ALA A 263 -150.01 -69.09 76.33
N ALA A 264 -149.54 -68.90 77.57
CA ALA A 264 -150.05 -69.61 78.75
C ALA A 264 -151.43 -69.11 79.20
N LEU A 265 -151.81 -67.88 78.84
CA LEU A 265 -153.10 -67.29 79.16
C LEU A 265 -154.20 -67.67 78.16
N ASP A 266 -153.91 -67.90 76.88
CA ASP A 266 -154.93 -68.17 75.86
C ASP A 266 -155.76 -69.43 76.19
N ASP A 267 -155.13 -70.50 76.68
CA ASP A 267 -155.80 -71.71 77.20
C ASP A 267 -156.77 -71.40 78.37
N SER A 268 -156.54 -70.31 79.10
CA SER A 268 -157.41 -69.83 80.19
C SER A 268 -158.42 -68.77 79.74
N LEU A 269 -158.28 -68.23 78.52
CA LEU A 269 -159.01 -67.06 78.01
C LEU A 269 -160.17 -67.40 77.09
N GLU A 270 -160.35 -68.66 76.67
CA GLU A 270 -161.58 -69.09 75.98
C GLU A 270 -162.85 -68.85 76.82
N GLN A 271 -162.71 -68.74 78.13
CA GLN A 271 -163.80 -68.39 79.07
C GLN A 271 -163.96 -66.86 79.27
N GLY A 272 -163.14 -66.06 78.57
CA GLY A 272 -163.44 -64.67 78.21
C GLY A 272 -163.11 -63.58 79.22
N GLN A 273 -162.44 -63.88 80.35
CA GLN A 273 -162.26 -62.93 81.45
C GLN A 273 -160.90 -63.10 82.16
N LEU A 274 -160.05 -62.06 82.14
CA LEU A 274 -158.83 -62.02 82.98
C LEU A 274 -159.14 -61.55 84.40
N SER A 275 -158.50 -62.17 85.38
CA SER A 275 -158.52 -61.72 86.77
C SER A 275 -157.65 -60.47 86.99
N ALA A 276 -157.86 -59.79 88.12
CA ALA A 276 -157.02 -58.66 88.52
C ALA A 276 -155.54 -59.06 88.71
N THR A 277 -155.29 -60.31 89.12
CA THR A 277 -153.94 -60.89 89.22
C THR A 277 -153.29 -61.09 87.86
N ASP A 278 -154.03 -61.53 86.85
CA ASP A 278 -153.48 -61.75 85.51
C ASP A 278 -153.15 -60.41 84.82
N VAL A 279 -154.02 -59.40 84.97
CA VAL A 279 -153.75 -58.03 84.47
C VAL A 279 -152.54 -57.40 85.18
N ALA A 280 -152.32 -57.70 86.46
CA ALA A 280 -151.12 -57.26 87.17
C ALA A 280 -149.85 -57.96 86.65
N GLN A 281 -149.88 -59.29 86.47
CA GLN A 281 -148.76 -60.05 85.89
C GLN A 281 -148.45 -59.59 84.46
N TRP A 282 -149.48 -59.39 83.64
CA TRP A 282 -149.40 -58.80 82.30
C TRP A 282 -148.61 -57.49 82.32
N ALA A 283 -149.00 -56.55 83.18
CA ALA A 283 -148.33 -55.25 83.30
C ALA A 283 -146.85 -55.39 83.71
N THR A 284 -146.50 -56.39 84.54
CA THR A 284 -145.10 -56.66 84.89
C THR A 284 -144.29 -57.22 83.72
N GLU A 285 -144.81 -58.18 82.95
CA GLU A 285 -144.09 -58.76 81.82
C GLU A 285 -144.01 -57.81 80.60
N GLN A 286 -145.05 -56.99 80.39
CA GLN A 286 -145.02 -55.87 79.44
C GLN A 286 -143.97 -54.83 79.83
N SER A 287 -143.90 -54.45 81.11
CA SER A 287 -142.85 -53.55 81.62
C SER A 287 -141.45 -54.14 81.47
N ARG A 288 -141.31 -55.46 81.65
CA ARG A 288 -140.04 -56.19 81.52
C ARG A 288 -139.53 -56.20 80.08
N ASP A 289 -140.43 -56.39 79.10
CA ASP A 289 -140.10 -56.39 77.68
C ASP A 289 -139.84 -54.98 77.14
N LEU A 290 -140.62 -53.97 77.55
CA LEU A 290 -140.27 -52.56 77.35
C LEU A 290 -138.88 -52.23 77.95
N GLY A 291 -138.55 -52.80 79.11
CA GLY A 291 -137.23 -52.69 79.72
C GLY A 291 -136.10 -53.37 78.93
N ARG A 292 -136.39 -54.43 78.15
CA ARG A 292 -135.43 -55.05 77.22
C ARG A 292 -135.22 -54.16 75.99
N VAL A 293 -136.29 -53.67 75.38
CA VAL A 293 -136.24 -52.74 74.25
C VAL A 293 -135.49 -51.47 74.63
N GLY A 294 -135.79 -50.88 75.78
CA GLY A 294 -135.08 -49.69 76.29
C GLY A 294 -133.58 -49.91 76.44
N LYS A 295 -133.16 -51.04 77.05
CA LYS A 295 -131.73 -51.40 77.16
C LYS A 295 -131.06 -51.63 75.80
N HIS A 296 -131.77 -52.23 74.84
CA HIS A 296 -131.26 -52.43 73.49
C HIS A 296 -131.05 -51.09 72.77
N LEU A 297 -132.05 -50.19 72.81
CA LEU A 297 -131.96 -48.85 72.23
C LEU A 297 -130.89 -47.97 72.89
N SER A 298 -130.69 -48.10 74.21
CA SER A 298 -129.53 -47.50 74.89
C SER A 298 -128.23 -48.06 74.32
N LYS A 299 -128.03 -49.38 74.34
CA LYS A 299 -126.78 -49.99 73.83
C LYS A 299 -126.50 -49.66 72.37
N MET A 300 -127.52 -49.58 71.51
CA MET A 300 -127.36 -49.12 70.12
C MET A 300 -126.93 -47.66 70.04
N ARG A 301 -127.46 -46.77 70.89
CA ARG A 301 -127.02 -45.38 70.97
C ARG A 301 -125.57 -45.30 71.45
N ASP A 302 -125.24 -46.06 72.49
CA ASP A 302 -123.91 -46.12 73.11
C ASP A 302 -122.83 -46.64 72.14
N THR A 303 -123.19 -47.43 71.12
CA THR A 303 -122.26 -47.83 70.04
C THR A 303 -122.29 -46.89 68.82
N VAL A 304 -123.46 -46.38 68.43
CA VAL A 304 -123.58 -45.50 67.25
C VAL A 304 -123.03 -44.10 67.50
N GLN A 305 -123.14 -43.57 68.72
CA GLN A 305 -122.62 -42.24 69.05
C GLN A 305 -121.09 -42.12 68.92
N PRO A 306 -120.24 -42.95 69.55
CA PRO A 306 -118.79 -42.86 69.39
C PRO A 306 -118.33 -43.17 67.94
N LEU A 307 -119.10 -43.95 67.17
CA LEU A 307 -118.84 -44.14 65.74
C LEU A 307 -119.14 -42.89 64.91
N ARG A 308 -120.16 -42.09 65.26
CA ARG A 308 -120.43 -40.79 64.63
C ARG A 308 -119.37 -39.77 65.00
N GLU A 309 -118.99 -39.70 66.27
CA GLU A 309 -117.93 -38.81 66.75
C GLU A 309 -116.59 -39.16 66.09
N SER A 310 -116.24 -40.45 66.03
CA SER A 310 -115.05 -40.92 65.29
C SER A 310 -115.11 -40.60 63.80
N LEU A 311 -116.27 -40.76 63.15
CA LEU A 311 -116.44 -40.41 61.73
C LEU A 311 -116.17 -38.91 61.50
N VAL A 312 -116.73 -38.02 62.32
CA VAL A 312 -116.46 -36.57 62.23
C VAL A 312 -114.96 -36.27 62.36
N THR A 313 -114.29 -36.82 63.38
CA THR A 313 -112.84 -36.57 63.55
C THR A 313 -111.99 -37.12 62.40
N LEU A 314 -112.42 -38.19 61.73
CA LEU A 314 -111.75 -38.74 60.55
C LEU A 314 -112.01 -37.90 59.29
N GLU A 315 -113.19 -37.28 59.16
CA GLU A 315 -113.46 -36.33 58.07
C GLU A 315 -112.72 -35.00 58.25
N GLU A 316 -112.61 -34.50 59.48
CA GLU A 316 -111.79 -33.34 59.83
C GLU A 316 -110.30 -33.61 59.52
N ALA A 317 -109.76 -34.74 59.97
CA ALA A 317 -108.37 -35.13 59.67
C ALA A 317 -108.11 -35.36 58.17
N ARG A 318 -109.09 -35.91 57.43
CA ARG A 318 -109.03 -36.04 55.97
C ARG A 318 -108.94 -34.67 55.29
N GLU A 319 -109.73 -33.70 55.75
CA GLU A 319 -109.75 -32.37 55.17
C GLU A 319 -108.51 -31.55 55.54
N GLU A 320 -107.95 -31.73 56.74
CA GLU A 320 -106.64 -31.16 57.09
C GLU A 320 -105.53 -31.71 56.18
N LEU A 321 -105.45 -33.03 56.00
CA LEU A 321 -104.50 -33.66 55.09
C LEU A 321 -104.67 -33.20 53.64
N ARG A 322 -105.92 -32.98 53.19
CA ARG A 322 -106.22 -32.41 51.88
C ARG A 322 -105.64 -31.01 51.72
N GLN A 323 -105.85 -30.13 52.71
CA GLN A 323 -105.30 -28.77 52.69
C GLN A 323 -103.78 -28.75 52.82
N GLN A 324 -103.17 -29.69 53.56
CA GLN A 324 -101.71 -29.84 53.62
C GLN A 324 -101.14 -30.26 52.25
N LEU A 325 -101.80 -31.19 51.56
CA LEU A 325 -101.43 -31.63 50.21
C LEU A 325 -101.56 -30.50 49.17
N GLU A 326 -102.68 -29.77 49.17
CA GLU A 326 -102.89 -28.63 48.26
C GLU A 326 -101.81 -27.54 48.46
N LYS A 327 -101.50 -27.19 49.71
CA LYS A 327 -100.41 -26.24 50.03
C LYS A 327 -99.03 -26.76 49.56
N ALA A 328 -98.78 -28.06 49.66
CA ALA A 328 -97.54 -28.67 49.17
C ALA A 328 -97.46 -28.67 47.63
N GLU A 329 -98.55 -28.97 46.94
CA GLU A 329 -98.64 -28.89 45.47
C GLU A 329 -98.43 -27.46 44.97
N GLU A 330 -99.05 -26.46 45.60
CA GLU A 330 -98.80 -25.06 45.26
C GLU A 330 -97.32 -24.66 45.45
N LEU A 331 -96.69 -25.09 46.54
CA LEU A 331 -95.27 -24.81 46.80
C LEU A 331 -94.36 -25.46 45.76
N LEU A 332 -94.62 -26.73 45.40
CA LEU A 332 -93.87 -27.42 44.35
C LEU A 332 -94.06 -26.75 42.97
N VAL A 333 -95.25 -26.21 42.67
CA VAL A 333 -95.49 -25.42 41.44
C VAL A 333 -94.73 -24.08 41.48
N ARG A 334 -94.70 -23.39 42.62
CA ARG A 334 -93.92 -22.15 42.80
C ARG A 334 -92.41 -22.40 42.66
N GLU A 335 -91.88 -23.43 43.32
CA GLU A 335 -90.47 -23.81 43.21
C GLU A 335 -90.10 -24.22 41.78
N ARG A 336 -90.94 -25.04 41.11
CA ARG A 336 -90.70 -25.48 39.74
C ARG A 336 -90.72 -24.31 38.74
N THR A 337 -91.65 -23.38 38.88
CA THR A 337 -91.73 -22.20 38.00
C THR A 337 -90.59 -21.21 38.26
N GLN A 338 -90.22 -20.98 39.52
CA GLN A 338 -89.03 -20.19 39.88
C GLN A 338 -87.73 -20.83 39.36
N HIS A 339 -87.57 -22.15 39.51
CA HIS A 339 -86.41 -22.87 38.98
C HIS A 339 -86.35 -22.79 37.45
N GLN A 340 -87.49 -22.92 36.75
CA GLN A 340 -87.56 -22.78 35.30
C GLN A 340 -87.21 -21.34 34.84
N ALA A 341 -87.68 -20.31 35.55
CA ALA A 341 -87.30 -18.92 35.28
C ALA A 341 -85.80 -18.69 35.51
N ASN A 342 -85.23 -19.20 36.61
CA ASN A 342 -83.80 -19.11 36.91
C ASN A 342 -82.95 -19.80 35.83
N LEU A 343 -83.38 -20.96 35.32
CA LEU A 343 -82.69 -21.64 34.21
C LEU A 343 -82.76 -20.85 32.91
N GLN A 344 -83.91 -20.23 32.59
CA GLN A 344 -84.05 -19.36 31.42
C GLN A 344 -83.17 -18.11 31.52
N GLU A 345 -83.09 -17.50 32.70
CA GLU A 345 -82.20 -16.35 32.93
C GLU A 345 -80.72 -16.75 32.82
N GLN A 346 -80.32 -17.90 33.38
CA GLN A 346 -78.96 -18.41 33.24
C GLN A 346 -78.60 -18.70 31.78
N ASP A 347 -79.50 -19.30 30.99
CA ASP A 347 -79.29 -19.56 29.57
C ASP A 347 -79.22 -18.25 28.74
N ILE A 348 -80.01 -17.22 29.07
CA ILE A 348 -79.89 -15.87 28.49
C ILE A 348 -78.51 -15.27 28.81
N ARG A 349 -78.12 -15.22 30.09
CA ARG A 349 -76.82 -14.69 30.54
C ARG A 349 -75.64 -15.44 29.91
N LEU A 350 -75.76 -16.76 29.72
CA LEU A 350 -74.76 -17.58 29.01
C LEU A 350 -74.68 -17.23 27.53
N ARG A 351 -75.81 -17.06 26.84
CA ARG A 351 -75.86 -16.65 25.42
C ARG A 351 -75.32 -15.22 25.22
N GLU A 352 -75.63 -14.30 26.12
CA GLU A 352 -75.08 -12.94 26.13
C GLU A 352 -73.55 -12.95 26.35
N ALA A 353 -73.06 -13.70 27.34
CA ALA A 353 -71.62 -13.84 27.59
C ALA A 353 -70.88 -14.51 26.41
N GLN A 354 -71.49 -15.50 25.74
CA GLN A 354 -70.96 -16.11 24.52
C GLN A 354 -70.90 -15.11 23.36
N SER A 355 -71.97 -14.32 23.14
CA SER A 355 -71.98 -13.27 22.11
C SER A 355 -70.92 -12.21 22.38
N GLY A 356 -70.85 -11.68 23.60
CA GLY A 356 -69.86 -10.69 24.00
C GLY A 356 -68.42 -11.20 23.86
N LYS A 357 -68.16 -12.47 24.19
CA LYS A 357 -66.86 -13.11 23.95
C LYS A 357 -66.56 -13.24 22.45
N GLN A 358 -67.54 -13.64 21.63
CA GLN A 358 -67.36 -13.79 20.19
C GLN A 358 -67.13 -12.43 19.49
N GLU A 359 -67.83 -11.37 19.94
CA GLU A 359 -67.58 -10.00 19.49
C GLU A 359 -66.20 -9.50 19.90
N ALA A 360 -65.78 -9.71 21.16
CA ALA A 360 -64.45 -9.32 21.62
C ALA A 360 -63.34 -10.03 20.82
N MET A 361 -63.48 -11.34 20.60
CA MET A 361 -62.59 -12.11 19.72
C MET A 361 -62.56 -11.58 18.29
N SER A 362 -63.71 -11.20 17.74
CA SER A 362 -63.81 -10.63 16.38
C SER A 362 -63.12 -9.27 16.28
N ARG A 363 -63.36 -8.37 17.25
CA ARG A 363 -62.72 -7.04 17.34
C ARG A 363 -61.20 -7.18 17.48
N GLN A 364 -60.73 -8.03 18.39
CA GLN A 364 -59.29 -8.33 18.56
C GLN A 364 -58.67 -8.94 17.29
N GLN A 365 -59.39 -9.81 16.58
CA GLN A 365 -58.92 -10.36 15.31
C GLN A 365 -58.84 -9.28 14.21
N GLU A 366 -59.77 -8.33 14.18
CA GLU A 366 -59.73 -7.19 13.25
C GLU A 366 -58.60 -6.21 13.59
N GLU A 367 -58.36 -5.95 14.88
CA GLU A 367 -57.23 -5.15 15.37
C GLU A 367 -55.88 -5.81 15.04
N MET A 368 -55.73 -7.12 15.24
CA MET A 368 -54.55 -7.86 14.79
C MET A 368 -54.38 -7.77 13.26
N LYS A 369 -55.45 -7.91 12.48
CA LYS A 369 -55.41 -7.72 11.01
C LYS A 369 -55.02 -6.28 10.61
N LYS A 370 -55.42 -5.25 11.38
CA LYS A 370 -55.00 -3.86 11.18
C LYS A 370 -53.53 -3.64 11.57
N ALA A 371 -53.07 -4.26 12.66
CA ALA A 371 -51.68 -4.20 13.13
C ALA A 371 -50.73 -4.88 12.13
N ILE A 372 -51.06 -6.09 11.68
CA ILE A 372 -50.32 -6.83 10.63
C ILE A 372 -50.19 -5.95 9.37
N LYS A 373 -51.30 -5.42 8.84
CA LYS A 373 -51.29 -4.52 7.67
C LYS A 373 -50.52 -3.21 7.89
N SER A 374 -50.34 -2.78 9.13
CA SER A 374 -49.50 -1.62 9.48
C SER A 374 -48.01 -2.00 9.49
N LEU A 375 -47.68 -3.18 10.03
CA LEU A 375 -46.32 -3.72 10.05
C LEU A 375 -45.84 -4.10 8.64
N GLU A 376 -46.67 -4.74 7.82
CA GLU A 376 -46.40 -5.03 6.40
C GLU A 376 -46.01 -3.75 5.64
N LYS A 377 -46.78 -2.67 5.80
CA LYS A 377 -46.50 -1.36 5.17
C LYS A 377 -45.24 -0.67 5.71
N LYS A 378 -44.89 -0.89 6.98
CA LYS A 378 -43.62 -0.41 7.54
C LYS A 378 -42.45 -1.23 6.98
N ASN A 379 -42.60 -2.55 6.88
CA ASN A 379 -41.57 -3.45 6.41
C ASN A 379 -41.27 -3.22 4.92
N SER A 380 -42.29 -3.12 4.06
CA SER A 380 -42.08 -2.81 2.64
C SER A 380 -41.48 -1.41 2.41
N LYS A 381 -41.81 -0.42 3.28
CA LYS A 381 -41.12 0.88 3.26
C LYS A 381 -39.65 0.77 3.68
N LEU A 382 -39.33 0.02 4.74
CA LEU A 382 -37.96 -0.20 5.18
C LEU A 382 -37.14 -0.97 4.14
N GLN A 383 -37.74 -1.97 3.48
CA GLN A 383 -37.12 -2.72 2.40
C GLN A 383 -36.81 -1.81 1.20
N ALA A 384 -37.78 -1.03 0.72
CA ALA A 384 -37.52 -0.04 -0.34
C ALA A 384 -36.49 1.04 0.05
N GLN A 385 -36.35 1.35 1.34
CA GLN A 385 -35.27 2.21 1.84
C GLN A 385 -33.91 1.49 1.87
N LEU A 386 -33.87 0.19 2.19
CA LEU A 386 -32.65 -0.63 2.13
C LEU A 386 -32.18 -0.81 0.69
N ASP A 387 -33.07 -1.16 -0.23
CA ASP A 387 -32.78 -1.30 -1.66
C ASP A 387 -32.22 0.03 -2.22
N GLY A 388 -32.85 1.16 -1.87
CA GLY A 388 -32.36 2.49 -2.24
C GLY A 388 -31.02 2.90 -1.60
N GLN A 389 -30.61 2.29 -0.48
CA GLN A 389 -29.26 2.44 0.09
C GLN A 389 -28.24 1.54 -0.63
N LEU A 390 -28.62 0.32 -1.00
CA LEU A 390 -27.77 -0.59 -1.79
C LEU A 390 -27.46 0.01 -3.17
N ASP A 391 -28.47 0.53 -3.88
CA ASP A 391 -28.30 1.30 -5.12
C ASP A 391 -27.36 2.50 -4.93
N ASN A 392 -27.43 3.17 -3.77
CA ASN A 392 -26.59 4.32 -3.48
C ASN A 392 -25.14 3.93 -3.22
N ILE A 393 -24.91 2.84 -2.49
CA ILE A 393 -23.58 2.25 -2.29
C ILE A 393 -23.00 1.86 -3.66
N GLN A 394 -23.70 1.08 -4.48
CA GLN A 394 -23.24 0.68 -5.81
C GLN A 394 -22.96 1.85 -6.78
N ARG A 395 -23.53 3.05 -6.54
CA ARG A 395 -23.13 4.27 -7.27
C ARG A 395 -21.85 4.87 -6.71
N LEU A 396 -21.71 4.98 -5.40
CA LEU A 396 -20.50 5.47 -4.74
C LEU A 396 -19.29 4.57 -5.00
N GLU A 397 -19.50 3.25 -5.10
CA GLU A 397 -18.47 2.28 -5.46
C GLU A 397 -17.98 2.48 -6.90
N ARG A 398 -18.88 2.63 -7.88
CA ARG A 398 -18.48 2.97 -9.25
C ARG A 398 -17.72 4.28 -9.33
N VAL A 399 -18.17 5.33 -8.64
CA VAL A 399 -17.46 6.62 -8.61
C VAL A 399 -16.10 6.51 -7.91
N ARG A 400 -15.95 5.69 -6.87
CA ARG A 400 -14.65 5.36 -6.25
C ARG A 400 -13.73 4.68 -7.27
N ASP A 401 -14.24 3.71 -8.02
CA ASP A 401 -13.44 2.92 -8.96
C ASP A 401 -13.04 3.75 -10.19
N GLU A 402 -13.94 4.60 -10.70
CA GLU A 402 -13.69 5.64 -11.71
C GLU A 402 -12.59 6.62 -11.24
N LEU A 403 -12.69 7.14 -10.01
CA LEU A 403 -11.68 8.02 -9.42
C LEU A 403 -10.34 7.33 -9.19
N GLN A 404 -10.33 6.03 -8.85
CA GLN A 404 -9.08 5.26 -8.72
C GLN A 404 -8.37 5.11 -10.08
N HIS A 405 -9.12 4.86 -11.16
CA HIS A 405 -8.55 4.89 -12.51
C HIS A 405 -8.01 6.27 -12.90
N GLU A 406 -8.71 7.36 -12.55
CA GLU A 406 -8.19 8.73 -12.74
C GLU A 406 -6.92 9.02 -11.94
N VAL A 407 -6.79 8.50 -10.71
CA VAL A 407 -5.59 8.67 -9.87
C VAL A 407 -4.42 7.90 -10.48
N ASN A 408 -4.62 6.62 -10.81
CA ASN A 408 -3.57 5.79 -11.41
C ASN A 408 -3.03 6.42 -12.71
N GLY A 409 -3.91 6.90 -13.60
CA GLY A 409 -3.50 7.59 -14.83
C GLY A 409 -2.69 8.87 -14.57
N LYS A 410 -3.04 9.63 -13.52
CA LYS A 410 -2.27 10.82 -13.12
C LYS A 410 -0.93 10.49 -12.46
N GLU A 411 -0.79 9.31 -11.87
CA GLU A 411 0.49 8.79 -11.35
C GLU A 411 1.40 8.30 -12.50
N GLU A 412 0.83 7.65 -13.51
CA GLU A 412 1.50 7.31 -14.77
C GLU A 412 1.98 8.57 -15.53
N ASP A 413 1.11 9.56 -15.73
CA ASP A 413 1.47 10.86 -16.31
C ASP A 413 2.61 11.52 -15.53
N GLN A 414 2.52 11.57 -14.19
CA GLN A 414 3.59 12.12 -13.35
C GLN A 414 4.91 11.38 -13.48
N GLN A 415 4.89 10.06 -13.71
CA GLN A 415 6.11 9.29 -13.97
C GLN A 415 6.74 9.67 -15.31
N VAL A 416 5.92 9.83 -16.36
CA VAL A 416 6.38 10.32 -17.68
C VAL A 416 6.93 11.74 -17.57
N PHE A 417 6.30 12.63 -16.78
CA PHE A 417 6.84 13.97 -16.51
C PHE A 417 8.20 13.94 -15.82
N ARG A 418 8.39 13.14 -14.76
CA ARG A 418 9.70 12.99 -14.08
C ARG A 418 10.78 12.52 -15.06
N GLU A 419 10.48 11.51 -15.87
CA GLU A 419 11.44 11.03 -16.88
C GLU A 419 11.76 12.08 -17.96
N LEU A 420 10.81 12.96 -18.30
CA LEU A 420 11.05 14.06 -19.24
C LEU A 420 11.90 15.16 -18.60
N GLU A 421 11.67 15.49 -17.32
CA GLU A 421 12.51 16.43 -16.55
C GLU A 421 13.95 15.93 -16.42
N GLU A 422 14.17 14.64 -16.14
CA GLU A 422 15.50 14.03 -16.13
C GLU A 422 16.18 14.11 -17.51
N LYS A 423 15.43 13.84 -18.60
CA LYS A 423 15.94 13.96 -19.98
C LYS A 423 16.28 15.42 -20.33
N ILE A 424 15.51 16.40 -19.86
CA ILE A 424 15.80 17.83 -20.04
C ILE A 424 17.08 18.22 -19.30
N GLN A 425 17.20 17.92 -18.00
CA GLN A 425 18.41 18.22 -17.21
C GLN A 425 19.67 17.58 -17.81
N MET A 426 19.56 16.36 -18.33
CA MET A 426 20.64 15.65 -19.02
C MET A 426 21.04 16.36 -20.32
N LEU A 427 20.08 16.82 -21.13
CA LEU A 427 20.35 17.58 -22.36
C LEU A 427 20.91 18.98 -22.07
N GLU A 428 20.44 19.67 -21.03
CA GLU A 428 20.99 20.95 -20.56
C GLU A 428 22.46 20.80 -20.12
N ALA A 429 22.78 19.75 -19.36
CA ALA A 429 24.15 19.44 -18.97
C ALA A 429 25.05 19.13 -20.18
N GLN A 430 24.54 18.42 -21.20
CA GLN A 430 25.26 18.20 -22.46
C GLN A 430 25.45 19.50 -23.25
N LEU A 431 24.44 20.37 -23.31
CA LEU A 431 24.50 21.65 -24.00
C LEU A 431 25.52 22.59 -23.34
N LEU A 432 25.53 22.67 -22.00
CA LEU A 432 26.56 23.38 -21.23
C LEU A 432 27.96 22.81 -21.48
N ALA A 433 28.13 21.48 -21.46
CA ALA A 433 29.41 20.84 -21.75
C ALA A 433 29.91 21.22 -23.17
N ASN A 434 29.04 21.13 -24.17
CA ASN A 434 29.32 21.51 -25.56
C ASN A 434 29.64 23.01 -25.70
N GLN A 435 28.95 23.89 -24.97
CA GLN A 435 29.28 25.33 -24.94
C GLN A 435 30.71 25.54 -24.43
N THR A 436 31.12 24.89 -23.31
CA THR A 436 32.50 25.02 -22.83
C THR A 436 33.55 24.39 -23.77
N LEU A 437 33.16 23.52 -24.70
CA LEU A 437 34.06 23.03 -25.76
C LEU A 437 34.16 24.05 -26.89
N LEU A 438 33.04 24.63 -27.32
CA LEU A 438 33.00 25.71 -28.29
C LEU A 438 33.81 26.93 -27.82
N ASP A 439 33.66 27.34 -26.56
CA ASP A 439 34.43 28.45 -25.96
C ASP A 439 35.95 28.19 -26.00
N LYS A 440 36.37 26.93 -25.80
CA LYS A 440 37.78 26.52 -25.90
C LYS A 440 38.30 26.57 -27.33
N GLU A 441 37.50 26.14 -28.32
CA GLU A 441 37.88 26.28 -29.73
C GLU A 441 37.87 27.75 -30.19
N CYS A 442 36.94 28.58 -29.73
CA CYS A 442 36.96 30.02 -29.95
C CYS A 442 38.21 30.68 -29.34
N ALA A 443 38.62 30.29 -28.13
CA ALA A 443 39.85 30.77 -27.51
C ALA A 443 41.12 30.33 -28.28
N LYS A 444 41.18 29.08 -28.74
CA LYS A 444 42.25 28.58 -29.63
C LYS A 444 42.31 29.35 -30.94
N TYR A 445 41.15 29.58 -31.58
CA TYR A 445 41.04 30.35 -32.81
C TYR A 445 41.53 31.79 -32.64
N GLN A 446 41.09 32.49 -31.58
CA GLN A 446 41.60 33.83 -31.25
C GLN A 446 43.12 33.84 -31.01
N SER A 447 43.67 32.81 -30.35
CA SER A 447 45.11 32.67 -30.18
C SER A 447 45.85 32.47 -31.51
N ALA A 448 45.28 31.67 -32.42
CA ALA A 448 45.82 31.46 -33.76
C ALA A 448 45.75 32.73 -34.62
N CYS A 449 44.67 33.52 -34.53
CA CYS A 449 44.57 34.84 -35.17
C CYS A 449 45.69 35.79 -34.69
N ARG A 450 45.88 35.93 -33.37
CA ARG A 450 46.97 36.76 -32.80
C ARG A 450 48.36 36.28 -33.22
N GLN A 451 48.56 34.96 -33.32
CA GLN A 451 49.80 34.40 -33.84
C GLN A 451 50.01 34.75 -35.32
N GLN A 452 48.95 34.65 -36.15
CA GLN A 452 48.99 35.01 -37.56
C GLN A 452 49.23 36.51 -37.77
N GLU A 453 48.61 37.38 -36.98
CA GLU A 453 48.86 38.83 -36.95
C GLU A 453 50.33 39.12 -36.61
N SER A 454 50.88 38.43 -35.59
CA SER A 454 52.29 38.55 -35.22
C SER A 454 53.24 38.06 -36.32
N MET A 455 52.90 36.97 -37.02
CA MET A 455 53.68 36.49 -38.17
C MET A 455 53.60 37.45 -39.36
N GLN A 456 52.43 38.02 -39.67
CA GLN A 456 52.29 39.02 -40.73
C GLN A 456 53.03 40.32 -40.40
N PHE A 457 53.04 40.75 -39.13
CA PHE A 457 53.85 41.89 -38.70
C PHE A 457 55.34 41.63 -38.90
N LYS A 458 55.83 40.44 -38.50
CA LYS A 458 57.22 40.01 -38.74
C LYS A 458 57.55 39.92 -40.24
N GLN A 459 56.65 39.38 -41.07
CA GLN A 459 56.83 39.34 -42.52
C GLN A 459 56.94 40.74 -43.13
N LYS A 460 56.07 41.68 -42.73
CA LYS A 460 56.15 43.08 -43.17
C LYS A 460 57.43 43.78 -42.70
N ALA A 461 57.88 43.50 -41.47
CA ALA A 461 59.14 44.04 -40.96
C ALA A 461 60.37 43.46 -41.69
N MET A 462 60.37 42.17 -42.04
CA MET A 462 61.43 41.55 -42.85
C MET A 462 61.41 42.05 -44.30
N LEU A 463 60.24 42.27 -44.91
CA LEU A 463 60.13 42.89 -46.23
C LEU A 463 60.72 44.31 -46.20
N GLY A 464 60.36 45.14 -45.23
CA GLY A 464 60.98 46.46 -45.06
C GLY A 464 62.49 46.44 -44.76
N GLN A 465 63.05 45.32 -44.28
CA GLN A 465 64.50 45.13 -44.19
C GLN A 465 65.12 44.72 -45.52
N VAL A 466 64.42 43.92 -46.34
CA VAL A 466 64.83 43.62 -47.73
C VAL A 466 64.78 44.89 -48.57
N ASP A 467 63.71 45.67 -48.50
CA ASP A 467 63.57 46.96 -49.21
C ASP A 467 64.73 47.93 -48.89
N VAL A 468 65.25 47.90 -47.65
CA VAL A 468 66.43 48.69 -47.23
C VAL A 468 67.74 48.09 -47.73
N LEU A 469 67.89 46.76 -47.69
CA LEU A 469 69.08 46.09 -48.24
C LEU A 469 69.16 46.25 -49.76
N ASP A 470 68.04 46.26 -50.47
CA ASP A 470 67.98 46.52 -51.91
C ASP A 470 68.36 47.99 -52.20
N GLN A 471 67.90 48.96 -51.39
CA GLN A 471 68.36 50.35 -51.47
C GLN A 471 69.87 50.49 -51.18
N GLU A 472 70.42 49.76 -50.21
CA GLU A 472 71.87 49.70 -49.95
C GLU A 472 72.63 49.07 -51.13
N CYS A 473 72.08 48.04 -51.78
CA CYS A 473 72.64 47.46 -52.99
C CYS A 473 72.61 48.43 -54.19
N GLU A 474 71.50 49.12 -54.43
CA GLU A 474 71.38 50.15 -55.47
C GLU A 474 72.35 51.32 -55.22
N GLU A 475 72.50 51.76 -53.97
CA GLU A 475 73.45 52.80 -53.56
C GLU A 475 74.90 52.36 -53.82
N VAL A 476 75.28 51.14 -53.46
CA VAL A 476 76.60 50.57 -53.74
C VAL A 476 76.84 50.40 -55.24
N GLN A 477 75.84 49.92 -55.99
CA GLN A 477 75.95 49.75 -57.43
C GLN A 477 76.06 51.09 -58.18
N ARG A 478 75.36 52.13 -57.72
CA ARG A 478 75.50 53.49 -58.29
C ARG A 478 76.89 54.07 -58.02
N ARG A 479 77.39 53.97 -56.78
CA ARG A 479 78.75 54.40 -56.42
C ARG A 479 79.83 53.61 -57.17
N LEU A 480 79.58 52.34 -57.46
CA LEU A 480 80.45 51.54 -58.33
C LEU A 480 80.45 52.10 -59.75
N GLY A 481 79.26 52.36 -60.33
CA GLY A 481 79.13 53.00 -61.64
C GLY A 481 79.82 54.36 -61.73
N GLU A 482 79.56 55.26 -60.77
CA GLU A 482 80.25 56.56 -60.64
C GLU A 482 81.78 56.40 -60.58
N SER A 483 82.27 55.39 -59.85
CA SER A 483 83.71 55.08 -59.77
C SER A 483 84.27 54.41 -61.04
N GLU A 484 83.46 53.69 -61.81
CA GLU A 484 83.85 53.08 -63.08
C GLU A 484 83.87 54.10 -64.22
N GLU A 485 82.90 55.01 -64.27
CA GLU A 485 82.89 56.17 -65.16
C GLU A 485 84.08 57.09 -64.88
N ALA A 486 84.35 57.43 -63.61
CA ALA A 486 85.52 58.22 -63.22
C ALA A 486 86.85 57.51 -63.57
N ARG A 487 86.91 56.18 -63.43
CA ARG A 487 88.06 55.36 -63.85
C ARG A 487 88.23 55.39 -65.37
N GLU A 488 87.16 55.33 -66.14
CA GLU A 488 87.20 55.41 -67.61
C GLU A 488 87.58 56.82 -68.09
N GLU A 489 87.05 57.87 -67.48
CA GLU A 489 87.43 59.25 -67.80
C GLU A 489 88.93 59.51 -67.49
N LEU A 490 89.44 58.98 -66.37
CA LEU A 490 90.88 58.99 -66.06
C LEU A 490 91.69 58.16 -67.04
N GLN A 491 91.21 56.99 -67.46
CA GLN A 491 91.88 56.15 -68.46
C GLN A 491 91.96 56.86 -69.82
N ASN A 492 90.89 57.53 -70.26
CA ASN A 492 90.84 58.30 -71.50
C ASN A 492 91.78 59.52 -71.44
N LYS A 493 91.86 60.22 -70.30
CA LYS A 493 92.88 61.26 -70.06
C LYS A 493 94.30 60.69 -70.14
N LEU A 494 94.53 59.48 -69.64
CA LEU A 494 95.83 58.79 -69.71
C LEU A 494 96.22 58.42 -71.16
N VAL A 495 95.26 58.02 -71.98
CA VAL A 495 95.46 57.77 -73.42
C VAL A 495 95.83 59.07 -74.15
N LEU A 496 95.08 60.15 -73.95
CA LEU A 496 95.38 61.46 -74.57
C LEU A 496 96.78 61.97 -74.16
N MET A 497 97.14 61.88 -72.88
CA MET A 497 98.49 62.23 -72.41
C MET A 497 99.60 61.35 -73.02
N ALA A 498 99.30 60.09 -73.36
CA ALA A 498 100.24 59.20 -74.06
C ALA A 498 100.37 59.56 -75.55
N GLU A 499 99.27 59.93 -76.22
CA GLU A 499 99.29 60.43 -77.60
C GLU A 499 100.05 61.77 -77.70
N GLU A 500 99.85 62.70 -76.77
CA GLU A 500 100.61 63.96 -76.69
C GLU A 500 102.11 63.71 -76.44
N ARG A 501 102.44 62.80 -75.51
CA ARG A 501 103.83 62.35 -75.29
C ARG A 501 104.44 61.82 -76.59
N ASP A 502 103.72 60.99 -77.33
CA ASP A 502 104.24 60.36 -78.53
C ASP A 502 104.41 61.37 -79.67
N GLN A 503 103.48 62.31 -79.84
CA GLN A 503 103.63 63.46 -80.75
C GLN A 503 104.84 64.34 -80.39
N LEU A 504 105.08 64.59 -79.09
CA LEU A 504 106.25 65.34 -78.62
C LEU A 504 107.54 64.56 -78.83
N SER A 505 107.52 63.24 -78.67
CA SER A 505 108.66 62.37 -78.94
C SER A 505 109.02 62.35 -80.43
N ALA A 506 108.02 62.31 -81.32
CA ALA A 506 108.22 62.40 -82.76
C ALA A 506 108.88 63.73 -83.16
N LYS A 507 108.33 64.86 -82.69
CA LYS A 507 108.92 66.21 -82.89
C LYS A 507 110.34 66.32 -82.34
N LEU A 508 110.64 65.67 -81.21
CA LEU A 508 112.00 65.59 -80.67
C LEU A 508 112.92 64.78 -81.59
N THR A 509 112.50 63.63 -82.11
CA THR A 509 113.31 62.84 -83.06
C THR A 509 113.56 63.57 -84.39
N GLU A 510 112.59 64.34 -84.87
CA GLU A 510 112.74 65.20 -86.07
C GLU A 510 113.79 66.31 -85.83
N GLN A 511 113.70 67.01 -84.70
CA GLN A 511 114.72 67.99 -84.28
C GLN A 511 116.10 67.34 -84.11
N GLN A 512 116.17 66.14 -83.50
CA GLN A 512 117.40 65.38 -83.31
C GLN A 512 118.07 65.05 -84.65
N ALA A 513 117.28 64.57 -85.62
CA ALA A 513 117.75 64.25 -86.97
C ALA A 513 118.31 65.49 -87.69
N LEU A 514 117.61 66.63 -87.58
CA LEU A 514 118.04 67.91 -88.16
C LEU A 514 119.41 68.35 -87.60
N VAL A 515 119.62 68.20 -86.28
CA VAL A 515 120.90 68.53 -85.62
C VAL A 515 122.04 67.64 -86.11
N THR A 516 121.82 66.33 -86.34
CA THR A 516 122.82 65.46 -86.97
C THR A 516 123.21 65.94 -88.37
N ALA A 517 122.24 66.26 -89.23
CA ALA A 517 122.52 66.72 -90.60
C ALA A 517 123.35 68.02 -90.63
N VAL A 518 123.08 68.96 -89.71
CA VAL A 518 123.89 70.19 -89.55
C VAL A 518 125.30 69.89 -89.03
N GLN A 519 125.44 68.94 -88.11
CA GLN A 519 126.74 68.51 -87.58
C GLN A 519 127.59 67.76 -88.64
N GLU A 520 126.98 66.97 -89.52
CA GLU A 520 127.64 66.34 -90.66
C GLU A 520 128.16 67.37 -91.66
N GLN A 521 127.35 68.37 -92.04
CA GLN A 521 127.81 69.45 -92.93
C GLN A 521 128.94 70.26 -92.29
N LYS A 522 128.88 70.52 -90.98
CA LYS A 522 129.97 71.16 -90.23
C LYS A 522 131.26 70.35 -90.29
N GLN A 523 131.20 69.02 -90.10
CA GLN A 523 132.39 68.16 -90.24
C GLN A 523 132.96 68.19 -91.67
N GLY A 524 132.10 68.09 -92.69
CA GLY A 524 132.52 68.19 -94.10
C GLY A 524 133.21 69.52 -94.44
N LEU A 525 132.77 70.64 -93.84
CA LEU A 525 133.44 71.94 -93.96
C LEU A 525 134.77 71.97 -93.20
N GLN A 526 134.85 71.38 -92.00
CA GLN A 526 136.08 71.33 -91.21
C GLN A 526 137.19 70.52 -91.91
N SER A 527 136.86 69.38 -92.55
CA SER A 527 137.84 68.59 -93.31
C SER A 527 138.46 69.40 -94.46
N ARG A 528 137.64 70.13 -95.23
CA ARG A 528 138.10 70.96 -96.35
C ARG A 528 138.97 72.14 -95.91
N VAL A 529 138.74 72.68 -94.71
CA VAL A 529 139.63 73.68 -94.10
C VAL A 529 140.97 73.06 -93.72
N GLY A 530 140.98 71.83 -93.18
CA GLY A 530 142.20 71.09 -92.86
C GLY A 530 143.04 70.75 -94.10
N GLU A 531 142.41 70.31 -95.18
CA GLU A 531 143.07 70.06 -96.48
C GLU A 531 143.77 71.32 -97.01
N LEU A 532 143.07 72.47 -97.02
CA LEU A 532 143.63 73.75 -97.44
C LEU A 532 144.79 74.23 -96.54
N GLN A 533 144.71 74.00 -95.22
CA GLN A 533 145.82 74.28 -94.30
C GLN A 533 147.03 73.38 -94.56
N GLY A 534 146.82 72.10 -94.93
CA GLY A 534 147.86 71.18 -95.35
C GLY A 534 148.61 71.65 -96.60
N SER A 535 147.88 72.08 -97.64
CA SER A 535 148.50 72.66 -98.85
C SER A 535 149.30 73.94 -98.55
N VAL A 536 148.82 74.79 -97.66
CA VAL A 536 149.53 76.02 -97.28
C VAL A 536 150.83 75.73 -96.51
N THR A 537 150.85 74.71 -95.65
CA THR A 537 152.06 74.34 -94.90
C THR A 537 153.13 73.71 -95.81
N GLN A 538 152.75 72.84 -96.75
CA GLN A 538 153.69 72.26 -97.72
C GLN A 538 154.38 73.34 -98.58
N LEU A 539 153.62 74.32 -99.09
CA LEU A 539 154.18 75.43 -99.87
C LEU A 539 155.09 76.36 -99.03
N GLN A 540 154.93 76.40 -97.71
CA GLN A 540 155.83 77.14 -96.81
C GLN A 540 157.15 76.39 -96.55
N GLU A 541 157.11 75.06 -96.49
CA GLU A 541 158.31 74.22 -96.33
C GLU A 541 159.20 74.25 -97.59
N GLU A 542 158.61 74.14 -98.78
CA GLU A 542 159.36 74.25 -100.06
C GLU A 542 160.13 75.58 -100.19
N VAL A 543 159.49 76.70 -99.80
CA VAL A 543 160.10 78.03 -99.82
C VAL A 543 161.24 78.17 -98.79
N LEU A 544 161.15 77.47 -97.66
CA LEU A 544 162.21 77.44 -96.64
C LEU A 544 163.40 76.57 -97.07
N GLU A 545 163.17 75.40 -97.67
CA GLU A 545 164.25 74.54 -98.19
C GLU A 545 165.05 75.25 -99.28
N LEU A 546 164.38 75.91 -100.23
CA LEU A 546 165.05 76.67 -101.30
C LEU A 546 165.94 77.79 -100.73
N ASN A 547 165.44 78.55 -99.75
CA ASN A 547 166.22 79.59 -99.07
C ASN A 547 167.42 79.03 -98.28
N GLN A 548 167.26 77.89 -97.59
CA GLN A 548 168.39 77.26 -96.88
C GLN A 548 169.44 76.72 -97.86
N ARG A 549 169.00 76.14 -98.98
CA ARG A 549 169.89 75.64 -100.05
C ARG A 549 170.76 76.77 -100.63
N GLU A 550 170.17 77.90 -100.98
CA GLU A 550 170.89 79.08 -101.47
C GLU A 550 171.86 79.63 -100.40
N ARG A 551 171.40 79.77 -99.14
CA ARG A 551 172.21 80.29 -98.03
C ARG A 551 173.39 79.40 -97.66
N LEU A 552 173.26 78.08 -97.79
CA LEU A 552 174.34 77.12 -97.55
C LEU A 552 175.38 77.13 -98.68
N LEU A 553 174.96 77.27 -99.94
CA LEU A 553 175.84 77.37 -101.11
C LEU A 553 176.76 78.61 -101.06
N VAL A 554 176.29 79.72 -100.49
CA VAL A 554 177.09 80.96 -100.34
C VAL A 554 178.08 80.88 -99.18
N ALA A 555 177.77 80.11 -98.11
CA ALA A 555 178.55 80.10 -96.88
C ALA A 555 179.77 79.16 -96.89
N TYR A 556 179.78 78.11 -97.73
CA TYR A 556 180.83 77.09 -97.73
C TYR A 556 181.37 76.73 -99.13
N PRO A 557 182.18 77.60 -99.77
CA PRO A 557 182.78 77.32 -101.08
C PRO A 557 183.78 76.14 -101.10
N GLU A 558 184.29 75.74 -99.93
CA GLU A 558 185.18 74.57 -99.79
C GLU A 558 184.46 73.30 -99.29
N LEU A 559 183.13 73.33 -99.12
CA LEU A 559 182.30 72.11 -99.21
C LEU A 559 182.04 71.75 -100.69
N GLY A 560 183.12 71.68 -101.45
CA GLY A 560 183.11 71.13 -102.78
C GLY A 560 183.33 69.63 -102.75
N ALA A 561 182.63 68.92 -103.62
CA ALA A 561 183.39 68.08 -104.53
C ALA A 561 184.16 69.04 -105.45
N LEU A 562 185.45 69.28 -105.16
CA LEU A 562 186.34 70.31 -105.77
C LEU A 562 186.00 71.75 -105.32
N ALA A 563 186.88 72.57 -104.71
CA ALA A 563 188.34 72.58 -104.54
C ALA A 563 189.19 72.90 -105.80
N TYR A 564 190.15 73.81 -105.61
CA TYR A 564 191.17 74.34 -106.55
C TYR A 564 190.73 75.33 -107.65
N GLY A 565 191.32 76.53 -107.58
CA GLY A 565 191.57 77.39 -108.74
C GLY A 565 192.94 77.11 -109.40
N PRO A 566 193.25 77.76 -110.54
CA PRO A 566 194.43 77.47 -111.38
C PRO A 566 195.68 78.28 -110.92
N PRO A 567 196.91 77.83 -111.25
CA PRO A 567 197.44 78.07 -112.60
C PRO A 567 198.20 76.88 -113.23
N GLN A 568 198.59 77.05 -114.49
CA GLN A 568 199.56 76.19 -115.17
C GLN A 568 200.98 76.47 -114.63
N SER A 569 201.55 75.55 -113.85
CA SER A 569 203.02 75.48 -113.73
C SER A 569 203.59 74.85 -115.00
N THR A 570 204.59 75.51 -115.60
CA THR A 570 205.06 75.20 -116.96
C THR A 570 206.11 74.07 -117.00
N GLY A 571 206.30 73.35 -115.89
CA GLY A 571 207.44 72.45 -115.70
C GLY A 571 208.75 73.18 -115.36
N ASP A 572 208.67 74.42 -114.87
CA ASP A 572 209.80 75.27 -114.47
C ASP A 572 209.57 75.85 -113.06
N VAL A 573 210.49 75.51 -112.15
CA VAL A 573 210.37 75.72 -110.70
C VAL A 573 210.52 77.21 -110.30
N PHE A 574 211.17 78.04 -111.13
CA PHE A 574 211.51 79.41 -110.73
C PHE A 574 210.31 80.36 -110.63
N LYS A 575 209.23 80.16 -111.39
CA LYS A 575 208.09 81.08 -111.46
C LYS A 575 207.02 80.82 -110.39
N ASP A 576 206.80 79.56 -110.03
CA ASP A 576 205.84 79.18 -108.98
C ASP A 576 206.21 79.84 -107.64
N MET A 577 207.50 79.95 -107.35
CA MET A 577 208.06 80.53 -106.13
C MET A 577 207.74 82.04 -105.96
N GLU A 578 207.57 82.79 -107.06
CA GLU A 578 207.22 84.22 -107.01
C GLU A 578 205.75 84.43 -106.64
N GLN A 579 204.84 83.61 -107.20
CA GLN A 579 203.42 83.65 -106.85
C GLN A 579 203.18 83.24 -105.39
N GLN A 580 203.97 82.28 -104.88
CA GLN A 580 203.90 81.80 -103.50
C GLN A 580 204.25 82.88 -102.46
N LEU A 581 205.13 83.83 -102.79
CA LEU A 581 205.46 84.97 -101.93
C LEU A 581 204.31 85.99 -101.78
N LEU A 582 203.54 86.22 -102.86
CA LEU A 582 202.39 87.13 -102.81
C LEU A 582 201.24 86.59 -101.95
N ALA A 583 200.97 85.29 -102.02
CA ALA A 583 199.96 84.63 -101.18
C ALA A 583 200.28 84.77 -99.67
N ASN A 584 201.55 84.55 -99.29
CA ASN A 584 202.01 84.72 -97.91
C ASN A 584 201.82 86.15 -97.39
N ARG A 585 201.98 87.16 -98.26
CA ARG A 585 201.81 88.58 -97.89
C ARG A 585 200.36 88.94 -97.51
N MET A 586 199.36 88.26 -98.07
CA MET A 586 197.96 88.46 -97.71
C MET A 586 197.57 87.71 -96.43
N ARG A 587 198.17 86.52 -96.20
CA ARG A 587 197.97 85.69 -95.00
C ARG A 587 198.28 86.43 -93.70
N ILE A 588 199.28 87.31 -93.71
CA ILE A 588 199.69 88.16 -92.58
C ILE A 588 198.53 89.08 -92.14
N ARG A 589 197.84 89.73 -93.10
CA ARG A 589 196.76 90.70 -92.81
C ARG A 589 195.57 90.08 -92.05
N ILE A 590 195.28 88.81 -92.30
CA ILE A 590 194.18 88.09 -91.63
C ILE A 590 194.51 87.85 -90.15
N LEU A 591 195.78 87.56 -89.82
CA LEU A 591 196.24 87.36 -88.45
C LEU A 591 196.18 88.66 -87.63
N GLU A 592 196.49 89.80 -88.24
CA GLU A 592 196.40 91.12 -87.61
C GLU A 592 194.96 91.46 -87.18
N GLN A 593 193.96 91.17 -88.03
CA GLN A 593 192.56 91.45 -87.72
C GLN A 593 191.98 90.53 -86.63
N GLN A 594 192.45 89.28 -86.52
CA GLN A 594 192.05 88.38 -85.44
C GLN A 594 192.61 88.83 -84.08
N ASN A 595 193.82 89.40 -84.04
CA ASN A 595 194.40 89.96 -82.80
C ASN A 595 193.61 91.16 -82.24
N ALA A 596 193.01 92.01 -83.08
CA ALA A 596 192.18 93.12 -82.62
C ALA A 596 190.94 92.65 -81.82
N THR A 597 190.35 91.52 -82.21
CA THR A 597 189.21 90.91 -81.50
C THR A 597 189.65 90.27 -80.18
N LEU A 598 190.87 89.71 -80.11
CA LEU A 598 191.47 89.20 -78.87
C LEU A 598 191.75 90.32 -77.84
N CYS A 599 192.13 91.52 -78.26
CA CYS A 599 192.19 92.67 -77.36
C CYS A 599 190.81 93.02 -76.76
N SER A 600 189.73 92.80 -77.52
CA SER A 600 188.35 93.11 -77.09
C SER A 600 187.78 92.09 -76.09
N SER A 601 188.25 90.84 -76.09
CA SER A 601 187.84 89.83 -75.10
C SER A 601 188.56 89.98 -73.75
N LEU A 602 189.75 90.59 -73.71
CA LEU A 602 190.48 90.85 -72.46
C LEU A 602 189.86 91.97 -71.60
N GLY A 603 189.35 93.05 -72.21
CA GLY A 603 188.77 94.17 -71.45
C GLY A 603 187.58 93.74 -70.57
N LYS A 604 186.67 92.94 -71.13
CA LYS A 604 185.48 92.44 -70.41
C LYS A 604 185.78 91.31 -69.41
N LEU A 605 187.02 90.79 -69.39
CA LEU A 605 187.49 89.88 -68.35
C LEU A 605 187.84 90.63 -67.05
N LYS A 606 188.16 91.93 -67.09
CA LYS A 606 188.63 92.68 -65.90
C LYS A 606 187.50 93.27 -65.05
N GLU A 607 186.50 93.91 -65.68
CA GLU A 607 185.40 94.59 -64.97
C GLU A 607 184.49 93.66 -64.13
N ARG A 608 184.57 92.33 -64.32
CA ARG A 608 183.87 91.34 -63.47
C ARG A 608 184.82 90.44 -62.65
N VAL A 609 186.08 90.85 -62.48
CA VAL A 609 187.08 90.14 -61.67
C VAL A 609 187.66 91.03 -60.55
N GLU A 610 187.76 92.35 -60.73
CA GLU A 610 188.33 93.27 -59.71
C GLU A 610 187.29 93.95 -58.80
N HIS A 611 186.09 93.37 -58.63
CA HIS A 611 185.18 93.67 -57.51
C HIS A 611 184.90 92.40 -56.71
N GLY A 612 185.53 92.29 -55.53
CA GLY A 612 185.11 91.37 -54.47
C GLY A 612 183.75 91.78 -53.87
N ASP A 613 183.12 90.99 -53.00
CA ASP A 613 183.62 89.80 -52.28
C ASP A 613 182.53 88.71 -52.28
N LEU A 614 182.80 87.51 -52.81
CA LEU A 614 183.46 86.34 -52.19
C LEU A 614 182.50 85.40 -51.45
N ARG A 615 182.65 84.09 -51.75
CA ARG A 615 182.20 82.90 -50.98
C ARG A 615 180.69 82.58 -50.94
N THR A 616 180.24 81.32 -50.91
CA THR A 616 180.71 80.01 -51.46
C THR A 616 179.43 79.15 -51.50
N ILE A 617 179.03 78.46 -52.57
CA ILE A 617 179.31 77.05 -52.94
C ILE A 617 178.58 76.87 -54.30
N SER A 618 179.24 76.63 -55.43
CA SER A 618 179.87 75.38 -55.95
C SER A 618 178.90 74.50 -56.79
N PRO A 619 179.38 73.71 -57.78
CA PRO A 619 179.61 74.24 -59.13
C PRO A 619 179.07 73.31 -60.26
N GLN A 620 179.68 73.42 -61.46
CA GLN A 620 179.50 72.62 -62.69
C GLN A 620 178.31 73.06 -63.56
N GLN A 621 178.44 73.40 -64.85
CA GLN A 621 179.28 72.99 -66.01
C GLN A 621 178.51 72.07 -66.98
N LEU A 622 178.78 72.30 -68.28
CA LEU A 622 178.84 71.32 -69.38
C LEU A 622 178.06 70.00 -69.19
N GLY A 623 176.94 69.85 -69.91
CA GLY A 623 176.48 68.52 -70.32
C GLY A 623 175.00 68.21 -70.14
N VAL A 624 174.36 67.93 -71.28
CA VAL A 624 173.42 66.80 -71.44
C VAL A 624 174.08 65.52 -70.85
N PRO A 625 173.37 64.58 -70.18
CA PRO A 625 171.93 64.30 -70.20
C PRO A 625 171.26 64.18 -68.81
N SER A 626 169.95 63.91 -68.76
CA SER A 626 169.39 62.67 -68.17
C SER A 626 167.87 62.73 -67.92
N LEU A 627 167.15 61.68 -68.34
CA LEU A 627 165.88 61.29 -67.71
C LEU A 627 166.15 60.84 -66.26
N PRO A 628 165.20 61.06 -65.34
CA PRO A 628 164.50 59.85 -64.89
C PRO A 628 162.98 60.04 -64.67
N LYS A 629 162.31 58.88 -64.52
CA LYS A 629 161.33 58.53 -63.47
C LYS A 629 161.01 59.71 -62.52
N GLY A 630 159.76 60.14 -62.29
CA GLY A 630 158.50 59.38 -62.43
C GLY A 630 158.30 58.37 -61.29
N ASN A 631 157.10 57.81 -61.20
CA ASN A 631 156.68 56.74 -60.28
C ASN A 631 156.33 57.16 -58.83
N GLN A 632 155.24 56.56 -58.31
CA GLN A 632 154.73 56.62 -56.93
C GLN A 632 154.21 58.00 -56.45
N GLY A 633 153.01 58.14 -55.87
CA GLY A 633 151.90 57.20 -55.65
C GLY A 633 150.61 58.01 -55.33
N SER A 634 149.43 57.42 -55.12
CA SER A 634 149.11 56.02 -54.86
C SER A 634 147.68 55.66 -55.27
N ARG A 635 147.39 54.35 -55.20
CA ARG A 635 146.10 53.75 -54.79
C ARG A 635 145.34 54.62 -53.77
N PRO A 636 144.00 54.65 -53.75
CA PRO A 636 143.08 53.55 -54.06
C PRO A 636 142.54 53.58 -55.51
N SER A 637 142.32 52.51 -56.29
CA SER A 637 142.14 51.06 -56.07
C SER A 637 141.08 50.72 -55.01
N THR A 638 140.05 49.92 -55.26
CA THR A 638 139.98 48.70 -56.11
C THR A 638 138.50 48.29 -56.18
N THR A 639 138.12 47.32 -57.03
CA THR A 639 136.96 46.39 -56.91
C THR A 639 135.63 46.87 -56.27
N GLY A 640 134.46 46.60 -56.85
CA GLY A 640 134.12 45.56 -57.82
C GLY A 640 132.63 45.65 -58.20
N LEU A 641 132.08 44.83 -59.09
CA LEU A 641 132.23 43.37 -59.19
C LEU A 641 131.81 42.62 -57.91
N SER A 642 130.52 42.70 -57.57
CA SER A 642 129.67 41.52 -57.29
C SER A 642 128.20 41.97 -57.38
N SER A 643 127.34 41.51 -58.29
CA SER A 643 126.98 40.14 -58.73
C SER A 643 125.98 39.44 -57.80
N ASN A 644 124.95 38.84 -58.42
CA ASN A 644 124.26 37.63 -57.99
C ASN A 644 123.58 37.60 -56.60
N SER A 645 122.28 37.88 -56.58
CA SER A 645 121.28 36.84 -56.23
C SER A 645 119.90 37.28 -56.76
N SER A 646 119.10 36.51 -57.51
CA SER A 646 118.83 35.07 -57.54
C SER A 646 118.02 34.55 -56.34
N LYS A 647 117.06 33.64 -56.65
CA LYS A 647 116.05 33.05 -55.75
C LYS A 647 114.90 34.02 -55.43
N ALA A 648 113.60 33.66 -55.47
CA ALA A 648 112.89 32.38 -55.29
C ALA A 648 112.74 31.89 -53.84
N GLY A 649 111.55 31.40 -53.51
CA GLY A 649 111.03 31.28 -52.14
C GLY A 649 109.64 31.93 -52.11
N SER A 650 108.51 31.22 -52.09
CA SER A 650 108.23 29.82 -51.72
C SER A 650 108.58 29.48 -50.27
N THR A 651 107.60 29.66 -49.39
CA THR A 651 106.94 28.58 -48.60
C THR A 651 105.63 29.17 -48.02
N ARG A 652 104.45 28.52 -47.95
CA ARG A 652 104.01 27.10 -47.83
C ARG A 652 103.84 26.65 -46.37
N GLY A 653 102.59 26.57 -45.91
CA GLY A 653 102.20 25.66 -44.82
C GLY A 653 100.85 26.00 -44.15
N GLN A 654 100.03 25.03 -43.72
CA GLN A 654 99.98 23.61 -44.11
C GLN A 654 98.72 22.87 -43.59
N LYS A 655 98.08 22.04 -44.44
CA LYS A 655 97.35 20.77 -44.11
C LYS A 655 96.17 20.81 -43.10
N GLN A 656 95.36 19.75 -42.91
CA GLN A 656 95.15 18.45 -43.63
C GLN A 656 93.82 18.53 -44.43
N GLN A 657 93.52 17.78 -45.52
CA GLN A 657 93.56 16.32 -45.81
C GLN A 657 92.58 15.46 -44.99
N GLY A 658 91.82 14.51 -45.54
CA GLY A 658 91.67 14.10 -46.96
C GLY A 658 90.72 12.90 -47.15
N LEU A 659 90.49 12.52 -48.42
CA LEU A 659 89.85 11.27 -48.88
C LEU A 659 90.76 10.06 -48.57
N GLY A 660 90.39 8.76 -48.67
CA GLY A 660 89.18 8.07 -49.15
C GLY A 660 89.51 6.57 -49.45
N ASP A 661 88.52 5.78 -49.88
CA ASP A 661 88.62 4.39 -50.42
C ASP A 661 89.16 3.22 -49.56
N GLY A 662 88.73 1.99 -49.90
CA GLY A 662 89.55 0.76 -49.73
C GLY A 662 88.89 -0.47 -49.08
N SER A 663 88.44 -1.44 -49.89
CA SER A 663 87.99 -2.80 -49.49
C SER A 663 89.11 -3.68 -48.88
N GLY A 664 88.86 -4.79 -48.17
CA GLY A 664 87.60 -5.47 -47.77
C GLY A 664 87.82 -6.99 -47.58
N VAL A 665 86.74 -7.79 -47.40
CA VAL A 665 86.69 -9.29 -47.46
C VAL A 665 87.38 -10.01 -46.27
N THR A 666 86.93 -11.12 -45.65
CA THR A 666 85.83 -12.14 -45.75
C THR A 666 85.41 -12.51 -44.30
N LYS A 667 84.33 -13.20 -43.89
CA LYS A 667 83.03 -13.78 -44.37
C LYS A 667 82.18 -13.95 -43.06
N ALA A 668 81.09 -14.70 -42.82
CA ALA A 668 80.08 -15.54 -43.48
C ALA A 668 78.94 -15.77 -42.44
N ALA A 669 77.71 -16.20 -42.73
CA ALA A 669 76.91 -16.14 -43.96
C ALA A 669 75.42 -16.46 -43.62
N GLU A 670 74.50 -16.00 -44.48
CA GLU A 670 73.21 -16.65 -44.85
C GLU A 670 72.07 -16.81 -43.79
N ALA A 671 70.78 -16.67 -44.13
CA ALA A 671 70.15 -16.25 -45.40
C ALA A 671 68.76 -15.58 -45.23
N ALA A 672 68.33 -14.95 -46.32
CA ALA A 672 67.03 -14.34 -46.63
C ALA A 672 65.87 -15.36 -46.77
N ALA A 673 64.61 -15.00 -47.08
CA ALA A 673 63.73 -13.86 -46.72
C ALA A 673 62.35 -14.03 -47.43
N LEU A 674 61.40 -13.12 -47.17
CA LEU A 674 60.24 -12.73 -47.99
C LEU A 674 59.03 -13.71 -48.18
N TRP A 675 57.83 -13.20 -47.83
CA TRP A 675 56.50 -13.31 -48.49
C TRP A 675 55.88 -14.69 -48.84
N GLY A 676 54.59 -14.88 -48.52
CA GLY A 676 53.76 -15.97 -49.09
C GLY A 676 52.37 -16.10 -48.45
N GLN A 677 51.31 -16.25 -49.25
CA GLN A 677 49.90 -16.36 -48.81
C GLN A 677 49.40 -17.82 -48.71
N GLY A 678 48.38 -18.07 -47.88
CA GLY A 678 47.17 -18.78 -48.33
C GLY A 678 46.82 -20.16 -47.75
N SER A 679 45.60 -20.27 -47.19
CA SER A 679 44.81 -21.51 -46.92
C SER A 679 45.38 -22.55 -45.92
N SER A 680 44.58 -23.43 -45.29
CA SER A 680 43.11 -23.61 -45.28
C SER A 680 42.57 -24.25 -43.99
N VAL A 681 41.25 -24.13 -43.78
CA VAL A 681 40.37 -24.67 -42.69
C VAL A 681 40.03 -26.16 -43.00
N PRO A 682 39.65 -27.12 -42.10
CA PRO A 682 38.80 -27.04 -40.88
C PRO A 682 39.33 -27.82 -39.63
N LEU A 683 38.62 -28.09 -38.51
CA LEU A 683 37.18 -28.11 -38.15
C LEU A 683 36.92 -27.92 -36.63
N LEU A 684 35.77 -27.31 -36.27
CA LEU A 684 34.92 -27.30 -35.03
C LEU A 684 35.46 -27.92 -33.69
N THR A 685 35.15 -27.42 -32.49
CA THR A 685 33.84 -26.96 -31.92
C THR A 685 34.05 -25.92 -30.78
N SER A 686 33.25 -24.84 -30.69
CA SER A 686 32.05 -24.63 -29.80
C SER A 686 32.35 -24.40 -28.30
N ALA A 687 31.87 -23.36 -27.60
CA ALA A 687 31.17 -22.12 -28.01
C ALA A 687 31.19 -21.02 -26.90
N ALA A 688 30.90 -19.78 -27.31
CA ALA A 688 30.41 -18.56 -26.59
C ALA A 688 30.87 -18.25 -25.13
N SER A 689 31.42 -17.08 -24.76
CA SER A 689 31.01 -15.67 -24.98
C SER A 689 29.79 -15.21 -24.16
N SER A 690 29.76 -14.01 -23.53
CA SER A 690 30.83 -13.04 -23.21
C SER A 690 30.35 -12.00 -22.17
N SER A 691 31.29 -11.40 -21.43
CA SER A 691 31.40 -9.99 -20.96
C SER A 691 30.16 -9.08 -20.75
N LYS A 692 30.09 -8.16 -19.76
CA LYS A 692 30.96 -7.79 -18.61
C LYS A 692 30.25 -6.72 -17.73
N ILE A 693 30.83 -6.41 -16.56
CA ILE A 693 30.67 -5.17 -15.74
C ILE A 693 29.48 -5.13 -14.74
N LEU A 694 29.70 -4.35 -13.67
CA LEU A 694 28.93 -4.15 -12.43
C LEU A 694 27.76 -3.14 -12.67
N HIS A 695 26.84 -2.80 -11.74
CA HIS A 695 26.84 -2.90 -10.27
C HIS A 695 25.41 -2.88 -9.66
N GLN A 696 25.29 -3.36 -8.41
CA GLN A 696 24.31 -3.06 -7.34
C GLN A 696 22.83 -2.66 -7.59
N GLN A 697 21.96 -3.19 -6.70
CA GLN A 697 20.73 -2.58 -6.16
C GLN A 697 19.52 -2.42 -7.13
N THR A 698 18.26 -2.64 -6.76
CA THR A 698 17.61 -3.08 -5.51
C THR A 698 16.33 -3.87 -5.86
N LEU A 699 15.86 -4.78 -5.00
CA LEU A 699 14.47 -5.27 -5.02
C LEU A 699 13.83 -5.22 -3.63
N ALA A 700 12.53 -4.91 -3.60
CA ALA A 700 11.71 -4.73 -2.40
C ALA A 700 10.79 -5.93 -2.14
N LEU A 701 10.24 -6.02 -0.92
CA LEU A 701 9.11 -6.83 -0.40
C LEU A 701 8.91 -6.39 1.07
N SER A 702 7.74 -6.38 1.73
CA SER A 702 6.35 -6.23 1.27
C SER A 702 5.40 -6.02 2.47
N LEU A 703 4.32 -5.23 2.26
CA LEU A 703 3.06 -5.18 3.02
C LEU A 703 3.02 -4.64 4.49
N PRO A 704 1.85 -4.16 4.97
CA PRO A 704 1.61 -3.60 6.32
C PRO A 704 0.57 -4.49 7.09
N PRO A 705 -0.25 -4.00 8.06
CA PRO A 705 -0.18 -2.83 8.96
C PRO A 705 -0.31 -3.21 10.46
N ASP A 706 -0.12 -2.24 11.38
CA ASP A 706 -0.97 -2.14 12.59
C ASP A 706 -0.90 -0.73 13.24
N ASP A 707 -1.67 -0.56 14.32
CA ASP A 707 -1.76 0.57 15.27
C ASP A 707 -2.30 1.91 14.75
N GLY A 708 -3.40 2.36 15.39
CA GLY A 708 -3.98 3.68 15.19
C GLY A 708 -4.07 4.47 16.50
N ALA A 709 -3.67 5.74 16.48
CA ALA A 709 -3.93 6.67 17.58
C ALA A 709 -4.19 8.11 17.08
N ALA A 710 -5.18 8.76 17.69
CA ALA A 710 -5.73 10.07 17.31
C ALA A 710 -4.72 11.23 17.27
N ARG A 711 -4.97 12.23 16.40
CA ARG A 711 -4.49 13.60 16.59
C ARG A 711 -5.39 14.70 15.99
N ASN A 712 -6.09 15.37 16.91
CA ASN A 712 -6.26 16.82 17.04
C ASN A 712 -6.74 17.73 15.86
N ASN A 713 -7.71 18.58 16.21
CA ASN A 713 -7.85 19.99 15.82
C ASN A 713 -8.10 20.39 14.35
N ALA A 714 -9.36 20.76 14.06
CA ALA A 714 -9.67 22.09 13.51
C ALA A 714 -11.17 22.43 13.74
N ARG A 715 -11.48 23.64 14.25
CA ARG A 715 -12.87 24.11 14.40
C ARG A 715 -12.99 25.60 14.10
N ALA A 716 -13.11 25.98 12.83
CA ALA A 716 -13.29 27.37 12.44
C ALA A 716 -14.06 27.55 11.12
N ARG A 717 -15.25 28.17 11.21
CA ARG A 717 -15.93 28.96 10.17
C ARG A 717 -16.39 28.15 8.91
N ASN A 718 -17.46 28.51 8.20
CA ASN A 718 -18.29 29.72 8.26
C ASN A 718 -19.74 29.50 7.74
N THR A 719 -20.59 30.51 7.91
CA THR A 719 -21.79 30.83 7.09
C THR A 719 -22.83 29.77 6.71
N VAL A 720 -24.06 29.95 7.25
CA VAL A 720 -25.28 29.97 6.42
C VAL A 720 -26.09 31.22 6.80
N ARG A 721 -26.69 31.91 5.81
CA ARG A 721 -27.34 33.22 5.95
C ARG A 721 -28.82 33.13 5.56
N THR A 722 -29.70 32.86 6.51
CA THR A 722 -31.15 32.73 6.27
C THR A 722 -31.80 34.09 5.95
N ARG A 723 -32.48 34.20 4.80
CA ARG A 723 -33.32 35.34 4.45
C ARG A 723 -34.64 34.87 3.83
N ALA A 724 -35.74 34.93 4.60
CA ALA A 724 -37.08 34.73 4.08
C ALA A 724 -37.53 35.90 3.20
N PRO A 725 -38.57 35.71 2.36
CA PRO A 725 -39.78 36.49 2.62
C PRO A 725 -41.13 35.77 2.39
N LYS A 726 -42.05 36.02 3.34
CA LYS A 726 -43.48 36.32 3.19
C LYS A 726 -44.34 35.63 2.10
N LYS A 727 -45.37 34.92 2.60
CA LYS A 727 -46.80 35.01 2.21
C LYS A 727 -47.17 35.02 0.71
N LYS A 728 -47.84 33.96 0.28
CA LYS A 728 -49.30 34.01 0.22
C LYS A 728 -49.90 32.75 0.85
#